data_AF-A0A7X0Z998-F1
#
_entry.id   AF-A0A7X0Z998-F1
#
_cell.length_a   1.000
_cell.length_b   1.000
_cell.length_c   1.000
_cell.angle_alpha   90.00
_cell.angle_beta   90.00
_cell.angle_gamma   90.00
#
_symmetry.space_group_name_H-M   'P 1'
#
loop_
_entity.id
_entity.type
_entity.pdbx_description
1 polymer ?
#
loop_
_entity_poly.entity_id
_entity_poly.type
_entity_poly.pdbx_seq_one_letter_code
_entity_poly.pdbx_strand_id
1 'polypeptide(L)'
;MLNKKMKKTASVLSISALLGTTIVTPLGVLSTNAALAQAATAATPSADATSVSSDIFVSDFSVHPFSTSLGDTYRFNNYTFGITPTYMVPSQQAKWIDSTTVLTKVPGETDTFVFGTNKLKKLTLLGANKTGIRIDNTDGDSADQTAIGVATTLVPGKEYTISYTTVFNKPGKQQFGYPYVTPSGGWGNGSSFNLAATSINSGPITGTFIAPLGANSSAVLSLNIYTPKGAIIDILDLKLTTSDAQKKKDLEAAAQTAVNDLFTGSNPANDIKAGLTQAEIDSAKDLVSQLDDSTLKNTLTDAINKAQTQLDQQIDATAYNNARAAVNDLFANKDTSGAVKAGLTQADIDAAQVLANKVVDPTKKAELQKDLNQAQQQLDAINAAAASVKALFNNNDTTGTIKATTDQAAIDAAQKAIDAVTEPAAKAELQANLNKAQEQLDAQKAAELAAQNQAREAVNNLFTNQDPTGNITGTMTQSDIDAAQALINKVTDPTKKADLQKDLDAAQAQLNAKNEATADASVKDLFNNNDTTGTIKDATDQKAIDAAQKAIDAVANPAKKAELQSDLDKAQAQLDARNAAEAADKGQQVIAGFLVNQLYQNNDPSTDAIKDITNQAAIDAAQAQVDLLLPSAVKTDLQNKVNRAQELLDARNEAVAEQARQAAAEASIKDLFNNSDTTGTIKDATDQKAIDAAQKTIDAVTDPTKKAEL
;
A
#
# COMPACT_ATOMS: atom_id res chain seq x y z
N MET A 1 3.26 19.75 48.27
CA MET A 1 1.80 19.87 48.28
C MET A 1 1.20 18.74 47.42
N LEU A 2 0.34 17.94 48.06
CA LEU A 2 -0.78 17.10 47.59
C LEU A 2 -0.76 16.34 46.23
N ASN A 3 -0.87 15.00 46.34
CA ASN A 3 -1.88 14.08 45.76
C ASN A 3 -2.27 14.23 44.27
N LYS A 4 -2.39 13.17 43.45
CA LYS A 4 -3.34 12.06 43.67
C LYS A 4 -3.15 10.90 42.67
N LYS A 5 -3.13 9.66 43.16
CA LYS A 5 -3.50 8.42 42.45
C LYS A 5 -5.03 8.24 42.45
N MET A 6 -5.52 7.32 41.58
CA MET A 6 -6.88 6.71 41.47
C MET A 6 -7.81 7.40 40.44
N LYS A 7 -8.64 6.72 39.62
CA LYS A 7 -9.36 5.43 39.76
C LYS A 7 -9.97 4.96 38.42
N LYS A 8 -10.29 3.65 38.35
CA LYS A 8 -10.97 2.84 37.32
C LYS A 8 -12.40 3.29 36.93
N THR A 9 -12.80 3.03 35.67
CA THR A 9 -14.07 2.42 35.15
C THR A 9 -14.04 2.44 33.60
N ALA A 10 -14.00 1.34 32.82
CA ALA A 10 -14.96 0.24 32.57
C ALA A 10 -16.13 0.58 31.59
N SER A 11 -16.05 0.06 30.36
CA SER A 11 -17.12 -0.45 29.45
C SER A 11 -16.42 -0.95 28.17
N VAL A 12 -16.31 -2.22 27.75
CA VAL A 12 -17.23 -3.35 27.49
C VAL A 12 -18.23 -3.10 26.34
N LEU A 13 -17.87 -3.64 25.16
CA LEU A 13 -18.67 -4.34 24.11
C LEU A 13 -17.78 -4.44 22.85
N SER A 14 -17.69 -5.48 22.01
CA SER A 14 -17.80 -6.94 22.09
C SER A 14 -17.55 -7.48 20.66
N ILE A 15 -16.68 -8.49 20.51
CA ILE A 15 -16.77 -9.67 19.61
C ILE A 15 -16.78 -9.36 18.08
N SER A 16 -15.81 -9.79 17.27
CA SER A 16 -15.65 -11.20 16.85
C SER A 16 -14.23 -11.49 16.33
N ALA A 17 -13.70 -12.64 16.75
CA ALA A 17 -12.52 -13.30 16.18
C ALA A 17 -12.89 -14.08 14.91
N LEU A 18 -11.93 -14.28 14.00
CA LEU A 18 -11.81 -15.54 13.26
C LEU A 18 -10.39 -15.73 12.71
N LEU A 19 -9.66 -16.65 13.35
CA LEU A 19 -8.51 -17.37 12.80
C LEU A 19 -9.02 -18.38 11.77
N GLY A 20 -8.23 -18.65 10.72
CA GLY A 20 -8.54 -19.71 9.76
C GLY A 20 -7.30 -20.22 9.02
N THR A 21 -6.69 -21.27 9.58
CA THR A 21 -5.71 -22.15 8.93
C THR A 21 -6.39 -23.20 8.06
N THR A 22 -5.79 -23.48 6.89
CA THR A 22 -5.76 -24.74 6.08
C THR A 22 -6.89 -25.77 6.18
N ILE A 23 -7.40 -26.23 5.03
CA ILE A 23 -7.61 -27.65 4.64
C ILE A 23 -7.68 -27.76 3.09
N VAL A 24 -7.19 -28.88 2.58
CA VAL A 24 -7.13 -29.36 1.18
C VAL A 24 -8.24 -30.40 0.94
N THR A 25 -8.74 -30.44 -0.32
CA THR A 25 -9.51 -31.49 -1.07
C THR A 25 -10.98 -31.83 -0.69
N PRO A 26 -11.76 -32.59 -1.53
CA PRO A 26 -12.14 -32.41 -2.95
C PRO A 26 -13.66 -32.73 -3.22
N LEU A 27 -14.07 -32.82 -4.51
CA LEU A 27 -15.25 -33.54 -5.09
C LEU A 27 -16.62 -32.85 -5.34
N GLY A 28 -17.18 -33.13 -6.53
CA GLY A 28 -18.63 -33.14 -6.90
C GLY A 28 -19.12 -31.94 -7.73
N VAL A 29 -19.34 -31.97 -9.06
CA VAL A 29 -20.31 -32.71 -9.92
C VAL A 29 -21.80 -32.46 -9.58
N LEU A 30 -22.55 -31.97 -10.59
CA LEU A 30 -24.02 -31.95 -10.86
C LEU A 30 -24.58 -30.52 -11.12
N SER A 31 -24.94 -30.20 -12.39
CA SER A 31 -26.32 -30.13 -12.96
C SER A 31 -27.21 -29.04 -12.33
N THR A 32 -28.00 -28.17 -12.98
CA THR A 32 -28.54 -28.00 -14.36
C THR A 32 -29.31 -26.66 -14.41
N ASN A 33 -29.40 -26.06 -15.60
CA ASN A 33 -30.50 -25.26 -16.21
C ASN A 33 -31.02 -23.93 -15.60
N ALA A 34 -30.91 -22.84 -16.38
CA ALA A 34 -32.02 -22.10 -17.05
C ALA A 34 -31.55 -20.69 -17.52
N ALA A 35 -31.43 -20.44 -18.83
CA ALA A 35 -32.28 -19.54 -19.65
C ALA A 35 -32.04 -18.02 -19.40
N LEU A 36 -31.75 -17.12 -20.35
CA LEU A 36 -32.30 -16.80 -21.68
C LEU A 36 -31.28 -15.95 -22.47
N ALA A 37 -31.00 -16.28 -23.74
CA ALA A 37 -31.48 -15.61 -24.96
C ALA A 37 -30.83 -14.25 -25.29
N GLN A 38 -30.13 -14.14 -26.44
CA GLN A 38 -30.63 -13.49 -27.67
C GLN A 38 -29.50 -13.30 -28.71
N ALA A 39 -29.87 -13.48 -29.99
CA ALA A 39 -29.18 -13.11 -31.23
C ALA A 39 -28.04 -14.00 -31.76
N ALA A 40 -28.39 -14.96 -32.64
CA ALA A 40 -27.57 -15.31 -33.80
C ALA A 40 -28.47 -15.78 -34.95
N THR A 41 -28.49 -14.98 -36.00
CA THR A 41 -29.22 -15.17 -37.25
C THR A 41 -28.49 -16.12 -38.20
N ALA A 42 -29.23 -17.16 -38.60
CA ALA A 42 -29.29 -17.76 -39.94
C ALA A 42 -27.97 -18.08 -40.68
N ALA A 43 -27.57 -19.35 -40.62
CA ALA A 43 -27.20 -20.15 -41.79
C ALA A 43 -27.26 -21.64 -41.40
N THR A 44 -28.32 -22.32 -41.84
CA THR A 44 -28.59 -23.75 -41.62
C THR A 44 -27.82 -24.60 -42.64
N PRO A 45 -26.94 -25.52 -42.21
CA PRO A 45 -26.61 -26.70 -43.00
C PRO A 45 -27.64 -27.79 -42.68
N SER A 46 -28.29 -28.24 -43.76
CA SER A 46 -29.21 -29.37 -43.82
C SER A 46 -28.51 -30.67 -43.38
N ALA A 47 -28.57 -30.99 -42.08
CA ALA A 47 -28.25 -32.32 -41.58
C ALA A 47 -29.50 -33.21 -41.68
N ASP A 48 -29.71 -33.73 -42.89
CA ASP A 48 -30.65 -34.83 -43.14
C ASP A 48 -29.99 -36.15 -42.68
N ALA A 49 -29.84 -36.27 -41.36
CA ALA A 49 -29.38 -37.49 -40.71
C ALA A 49 -30.61 -38.21 -40.12
N THR A 50 -31.61 -38.48 -40.96
CA THR A 50 -32.54 -39.55 -40.67
C THR A 50 -31.89 -40.85 -41.09
N SER A 51 -31.11 -41.46 -40.19
CA SER A 51 -30.97 -42.91 -40.15
C SER A 51 -32.30 -43.49 -39.68
N VAL A 52 -33.34 -43.28 -40.49
CA VAL A 52 -34.46 -44.19 -40.50
C VAL A 52 -33.86 -45.52 -40.94
N SER A 53 -33.70 -46.40 -39.96
CA SER A 53 -34.07 -47.80 -40.11
C SER A 53 -35.53 -47.82 -40.60
N SER A 54 -35.74 -47.39 -41.84
CA SER A 54 -36.90 -47.78 -42.60
C SER A 54 -36.57 -49.22 -42.95
N ASP A 55 -36.93 -50.12 -42.04
CA ASP A 55 -37.62 -51.31 -42.49
C ASP A 55 -38.54 -50.83 -43.60
N ILE A 56 -38.18 -51.14 -44.86
CA ILE A 56 -39.01 -50.87 -46.01
C ILE A 56 -40.22 -51.79 -45.79
N PHE A 57 -41.15 -51.35 -44.94
CA PHE A 57 -42.52 -51.75 -45.02
C PHE A 57 -42.97 -51.17 -46.35
N VAL A 58 -42.83 -52.01 -47.38
CA VAL A 58 -43.32 -51.77 -48.73
C VAL A 58 -44.76 -51.29 -48.55
N SER A 59 -44.98 -49.98 -48.70
CA SER A 59 -46.26 -49.34 -48.42
C SER A 59 -47.30 -49.63 -49.51
N ASP A 60 -46.90 -50.28 -50.59
CA ASP A 60 -47.78 -50.77 -51.66
C ASP A 60 -47.53 -52.24 -51.95
N PHE A 61 -48.02 -53.10 -51.06
CA PHE A 61 -48.10 -54.53 -51.34
C PHE A 61 -49.25 -54.81 -52.32
N SER A 62 -48.96 -54.71 -53.62
CA SER A 62 -49.93 -54.96 -54.69
C SER A 62 -49.90 -56.41 -55.16
N VAL A 63 -50.93 -57.20 -54.80
CA VAL A 63 -51.06 -58.61 -55.22
C VAL A 63 -51.82 -58.69 -56.56
N HIS A 64 -51.17 -59.20 -57.60
CA HIS A 64 -51.80 -59.46 -58.90
C HIS A 64 -51.92 -60.97 -59.18
N PRO A 65 -53.10 -61.49 -59.55
CA PRO A 65 -53.26 -62.84 -60.10
C PRO A 65 -52.96 -62.84 -61.61
N PHE A 66 -52.03 -63.68 -62.06
CA PHE A 66 -51.77 -63.91 -63.50
C PHE A 66 -52.64 -65.07 -64.03
N SER A 67 -53.31 -64.89 -65.17
CA SER A 67 -54.21 -65.90 -65.76
C SER A 67 -53.46 -67.04 -66.46
N THR A 68 -53.96 -68.28 -66.36
CA THR A 68 -53.68 -69.33 -67.35
C THR A 68 -54.64 -69.21 -68.54
N SER A 69 -54.27 -69.83 -69.67
CA SER A 69 -54.91 -69.60 -70.97
C SER A 69 -56.38 -70.05 -71.02
N LEU A 70 -57.19 -69.23 -71.69
CA LEU A 70 -58.61 -69.36 -72.08
C LEU A 70 -59.57 -68.57 -71.17
N GLY A 71 -60.29 -67.65 -71.81
CA GLY A 71 -60.90 -66.47 -71.20
C GLY A 71 -62.00 -66.74 -70.19
N ASP A 72 -61.93 -66.01 -69.09
CA ASP A 72 -62.94 -65.97 -68.02
C ASP A 72 -63.31 -64.52 -67.67
N THR A 73 -64.56 -64.31 -67.25
CA THR A 73 -65.13 -63.02 -66.85
C THR A 73 -65.03 -62.84 -65.33
N TYR A 74 -64.54 -61.68 -64.87
CA TYR A 74 -64.40 -61.36 -63.44
C TYR A 74 -65.67 -60.65 -62.90
N ARG A 75 -66.11 -60.99 -61.69
CA ARG A 75 -67.12 -60.20 -60.94
C ARG A 75 -66.50 -59.69 -59.64
N PHE A 76 -66.49 -58.37 -59.48
CA PHE A 76 -66.02 -57.67 -58.28
C PHE A 76 -67.20 -57.01 -57.61
N ASN A 77 -67.53 -57.42 -56.38
CA ASN A 77 -68.72 -56.94 -55.71
C ASN A 77 -68.49 -55.76 -54.74
N ASN A 78 -67.26 -55.20 -54.57
CA ASN A 78 -67.07 -54.12 -53.58
C ASN A 78 -65.79 -53.23 -53.68
N TYR A 79 -65.15 -53.03 -54.84
CA TYR A 79 -63.99 -52.11 -54.96
C TYR A 79 -64.28 -50.90 -55.84
N THR A 80 -63.82 -49.72 -55.40
CA THR A 80 -63.80 -48.46 -56.18
C THR A 80 -62.46 -48.36 -56.92
N PHE A 81 -62.50 -48.30 -58.25
CA PHE A 81 -61.30 -48.22 -59.09
C PHE A 81 -61.00 -46.77 -59.48
N GLY A 82 -59.74 -46.36 -59.41
CA GLY A 82 -59.27 -45.12 -60.03
C GLY A 82 -58.21 -45.42 -61.07
N ILE A 83 -58.57 -45.40 -62.36
CA ILE A 83 -57.96 -44.63 -63.48
C ILE A 83 -58.42 -45.10 -64.89
N THR A 84 -58.34 -44.17 -65.85
CA THR A 84 -58.80 -44.19 -67.26
C THR A 84 -57.88 -44.90 -68.28
N PRO A 85 -58.41 -45.44 -69.41
CA PRO A 85 -57.66 -46.30 -70.34
C PRO A 85 -57.10 -45.57 -71.59
N THR A 86 -55.93 -46.01 -72.10
CA THR A 86 -55.50 -45.73 -73.49
C THR A 86 -54.79 -46.92 -74.16
N TYR A 87 -55.35 -47.30 -75.31
CA TYR A 87 -54.80 -47.99 -76.49
C TYR A 87 -54.35 -49.47 -76.46
N MET A 88 -55.12 -50.29 -77.20
CA MET A 88 -54.79 -51.65 -77.68
C MET A 88 -54.51 -51.63 -79.19
N VAL A 89 -53.53 -52.43 -79.65
CA VAL A 89 -53.40 -52.95 -81.04
C VAL A 89 -52.95 -54.43 -80.99
N PRO A 90 -53.35 -55.31 -81.93
CA PRO A 90 -53.29 -56.77 -81.76
C PRO A 90 -52.21 -57.47 -82.60
N SER A 91 -51.39 -58.31 -81.97
CA SER A 91 -50.73 -59.45 -82.62
C SER A 91 -50.26 -60.44 -81.55
N GLN A 92 -50.20 -61.72 -81.93
CA GLN A 92 -50.09 -62.87 -81.05
C GLN A 92 -48.80 -62.88 -80.22
N GLN A 93 -48.92 -62.55 -78.93
CA GLN A 93 -48.01 -62.90 -77.84
C GLN A 93 -48.82 -62.70 -76.56
N ALA A 94 -48.66 -63.58 -75.57
CA ALA A 94 -49.31 -63.45 -74.26
C ALA A 94 -49.00 -62.06 -73.69
N LYS A 95 -49.97 -61.16 -73.80
CA LYS A 95 -49.84 -59.74 -73.51
C LYS A 95 -49.99 -59.57 -72.00
N TRP A 96 -48.91 -59.14 -71.35
CA TRP A 96 -48.87 -58.72 -69.97
C TRP A 96 -49.98 -57.68 -69.74
N ILE A 97 -50.91 -57.96 -68.84
CA ILE A 97 -51.95 -57.00 -68.49
C ILE A 97 -51.26 -55.90 -67.66
N ASP A 98 -51.06 -54.73 -68.28
CA ASP A 98 -50.74 -53.48 -67.57
C ASP A 98 -52.03 -52.93 -66.93
N SER A 99 -52.60 -53.69 -65.99
CA SER A 99 -53.69 -53.23 -65.15
C SER A 99 -53.21 -53.19 -63.71
N THR A 100 -52.75 -52.03 -63.29
CA THR A 100 -52.48 -51.66 -61.90
C THR A 100 -53.79 -51.60 -61.11
N THR A 101 -54.38 -52.76 -60.84
CA THR A 101 -55.37 -52.89 -59.76
C THR A 101 -54.60 -53.02 -58.46
N VAL A 102 -54.31 -51.90 -57.81
CA VAL A 102 -53.71 -51.89 -56.47
C VAL A 102 -54.80 -52.27 -55.47
N LEU A 103 -54.65 -53.43 -54.82
CA LEU A 103 -55.53 -53.85 -53.74
C LEU A 103 -55.03 -53.21 -52.43
N THR A 104 -55.59 -52.07 -52.05
CA THR A 104 -55.31 -51.47 -50.74
C THR A 104 -56.12 -52.18 -49.65
N LYS A 105 -55.43 -52.73 -48.64
CA LYS A 105 -56.04 -53.48 -47.53
C LYS A 105 -56.70 -52.52 -46.53
N VAL A 106 -57.95 -52.77 -46.18
CA VAL A 106 -58.60 -52.17 -45.00
C VAL A 106 -58.19 -52.97 -43.74
N PRO A 107 -57.64 -52.34 -42.68
CA PRO A 107 -57.21 -53.05 -41.48
C PRO A 107 -58.39 -53.76 -40.79
N GLY A 108 -58.24 -55.07 -40.52
CA GLY A 108 -59.20 -55.86 -39.74
C GLY A 108 -60.14 -56.75 -40.56
N GLU A 109 -60.21 -56.59 -41.87
CA GLU A 109 -61.05 -57.43 -42.74
C GLU A 109 -60.25 -58.57 -43.40
N THR A 110 -60.95 -59.68 -43.67
CA THR A 110 -60.40 -60.86 -44.36
C THR A 110 -60.96 -60.86 -45.79
N ASP A 111 -60.15 -60.44 -46.75
CA ASP A 111 -60.57 -60.38 -48.16
C ASP A 111 -60.22 -61.69 -48.87
N THR A 112 -61.24 -62.39 -49.36
CA THR A 112 -61.10 -63.63 -50.13
C THR A 112 -61.44 -63.39 -51.60
N PHE A 113 -60.45 -63.52 -52.47
CA PHE A 113 -60.57 -63.49 -53.91
C PHE A 113 -60.78 -64.91 -54.43
N VAL A 114 -61.79 -65.13 -55.27
CA VAL A 114 -62.10 -66.43 -55.87
C VAL A 114 -61.83 -66.36 -57.37
N PHE A 115 -61.04 -67.29 -57.91
CA PHE A 115 -60.62 -67.28 -59.31
C PHE A 115 -61.27 -68.40 -60.15
N GLY A 116 -61.51 -68.11 -61.42
CA GLY A 116 -62.01 -69.04 -62.46
C GLY A 116 -63.53 -69.23 -62.50
N THR A 117 -64.08 -69.58 -63.67
CA THR A 117 -65.52 -69.86 -63.90
C THR A 117 -66.09 -70.95 -62.99
N ASN A 118 -65.23 -71.83 -62.43
CA ASN A 118 -65.62 -72.94 -61.56
C ASN A 118 -65.43 -72.67 -60.05
N LYS A 119 -64.96 -71.47 -59.64
CA LYS A 119 -64.72 -71.07 -58.23
C LYS A 119 -63.76 -71.98 -57.42
N LEU A 120 -62.81 -72.64 -58.07
CA LEU A 120 -62.04 -73.74 -57.45
C LEU A 120 -60.77 -73.33 -56.68
N LYS A 121 -60.28 -72.08 -56.83
CA LYS A 121 -59.15 -71.54 -56.06
C LYS A 121 -59.55 -70.25 -55.33
N LYS A 122 -59.14 -70.12 -54.07
CA LYS A 122 -59.36 -68.94 -53.24
C LYS A 122 -58.04 -68.37 -52.73
N LEU A 123 -57.85 -67.08 -52.89
CA LEU A 123 -56.75 -66.32 -52.33
C LEU A 123 -57.31 -65.46 -51.21
N THR A 124 -56.89 -65.72 -49.98
CA THR A 124 -57.32 -64.97 -48.82
C THR A 124 -56.14 -64.16 -48.29
N LEU A 125 -56.29 -62.84 -48.25
CA LEU A 125 -55.34 -61.99 -47.54
C LEU A 125 -55.54 -62.22 -46.04
N LEU A 126 -54.53 -62.73 -45.34
CA LEU A 126 -54.63 -63.04 -43.93
C LEU A 126 -54.65 -61.73 -43.10
N GLY A 127 -55.52 -61.69 -42.08
CA GLY A 127 -55.78 -60.51 -41.23
C GLY A 127 -54.56 -60.02 -40.43
N ALA A 128 -54.72 -58.88 -39.73
CA ALA A 128 -53.66 -58.02 -39.16
C ALA A 128 -52.53 -58.69 -38.33
N ASN A 129 -52.72 -59.92 -37.84
CA ASN A 129 -51.75 -60.60 -36.96
C ASN A 129 -50.90 -61.64 -37.72
N LYS A 130 -51.08 -61.76 -39.04
CA LYS A 130 -50.28 -62.57 -39.96
C LYS A 130 -50.09 -61.75 -41.24
N THR A 131 -48.90 -61.20 -41.45
CA THR A 131 -48.47 -60.52 -42.69
C THR A 131 -48.37 -61.54 -43.81
N GLY A 132 -49.50 -61.94 -44.37
CA GLY A 132 -49.48 -63.09 -45.24
C GLY A 132 -50.66 -63.29 -46.15
N ILE A 133 -50.46 -64.22 -47.08
CA ILE A 133 -51.40 -64.61 -48.11
C ILE A 133 -51.68 -66.09 -47.94
N ARG A 134 -52.95 -66.44 -47.78
CA ARG A 134 -53.45 -67.81 -47.83
C ARG A 134 -53.95 -68.13 -49.23
N ILE A 135 -53.57 -69.28 -49.76
CA ILE A 135 -54.13 -69.83 -50.99
C ILE A 135 -54.78 -71.16 -50.67
N ASP A 136 -56.10 -71.24 -50.85
CA ASP A 136 -56.89 -72.47 -50.74
C ASP A 136 -57.19 -73.01 -52.15
N ASN A 137 -56.69 -74.19 -52.51
CA ASN A 137 -57.08 -74.89 -53.74
C ASN A 137 -58.09 -76.01 -53.40
N THR A 138 -59.35 -75.87 -53.83
CA THR A 138 -60.46 -76.70 -53.34
C THR A 138 -60.88 -77.87 -54.25
N ASP A 139 -60.63 -77.87 -55.57
CA ASP A 139 -61.02 -79.05 -56.39
C ASP A 139 -60.33 -79.23 -57.77
N GLY A 140 -59.35 -78.40 -58.17
CA GLY A 140 -58.69 -78.51 -59.47
C GLY A 140 -57.43 -79.38 -59.45
N ASP A 141 -57.43 -80.49 -60.20
CA ASP A 141 -56.22 -81.19 -60.64
C ASP A 141 -55.74 -80.55 -61.94
N SER A 142 -54.85 -79.57 -61.83
CA SER A 142 -54.17 -78.97 -62.99
C SER A 142 -52.91 -78.23 -62.57
N ALA A 143 -51.95 -78.21 -63.49
CA ALA A 143 -50.66 -77.54 -63.44
C ALA A 143 -50.74 -75.99 -63.39
N ASP A 144 -51.79 -75.43 -62.81
CA ASP A 144 -52.08 -74.00 -62.85
C ASP A 144 -51.27 -73.24 -61.79
N GLN A 145 -50.22 -72.56 -62.27
CA GLN A 145 -49.37 -71.64 -61.52
C GLN A 145 -50.19 -70.46 -60.98
N THR A 146 -50.14 -70.19 -59.68
CA THR A 146 -50.66 -68.93 -59.09
C THR A 146 -49.47 -68.01 -58.85
N ALA A 147 -49.31 -66.99 -59.68
CA ALA A 147 -48.25 -66.00 -59.49
C ALA A 147 -48.76 -64.83 -58.63
N ILE A 148 -47.97 -64.41 -57.65
CA ILE A 148 -48.22 -63.24 -56.79
C ILE A 148 -47.13 -62.22 -57.05
N GLY A 149 -47.47 -61.10 -57.68
CA GLY A 149 -46.55 -59.99 -57.88
C GLY A 149 -46.32 -59.17 -56.61
N VAL A 150 -45.12 -58.61 -56.46
CA VAL A 150 -44.78 -57.46 -55.60
C VAL A 150 -44.22 -56.39 -56.53
N ALA A 151 -44.90 -55.25 -56.62
CA ALA A 151 -44.45 -54.10 -57.40
C ALA A 151 -43.64 -53.16 -56.49
N THR A 152 -42.39 -52.86 -56.87
CA THR A 152 -41.57 -51.86 -56.16
C THR A 152 -40.59 -51.18 -57.12
N THR A 153 -39.97 -50.09 -56.68
CA THR A 153 -38.87 -49.43 -57.39
C THR A 153 -37.55 -49.94 -56.84
N LEU A 154 -36.73 -50.57 -57.69
CA LEU A 154 -35.39 -51.07 -57.32
C LEU A 154 -34.32 -50.17 -57.91
N VAL A 155 -33.21 -50.00 -57.19
CA VAL A 155 -32.04 -49.30 -57.70
C VAL A 155 -31.23 -50.28 -58.55
N PRO A 156 -31.04 -50.00 -59.86
CA PRO A 156 -30.25 -50.86 -60.74
C PRO A 156 -28.85 -51.14 -60.17
N GLY A 157 -28.41 -52.39 -60.25
CA GLY A 157 -27.10 -52.85 -59.76
C GLY A 157 -27.03 -53.18 -58.27
N LYS A 158 -28.06 -52.85 -57.47
CA LYS A 158 -28.09 -53.18 -56.03
C LYS A 158 -28.62 -54.60 -55.78
N GLU A 159 -28.08 -55.26 -54.77
CA GLU A 159 -28.58 -56.55 -54.31
C GLU A 159 -29.69 -56.41 -53.27
N TYR A 160 -30.76 -57.17 -53.46
CA TYR A 160 -31.94 -57.21 -52.61
C TYR A 160 -32.18 -58.62 -52.09
N THR A 161 -32.70 -58.73 -50.87
CA THR A 161 -33.16 -59.98 -50.27
C THR A 161 -34.68 -59.97 -50.23
N ILE A 162 -35.29 -60.98 -50.83
CA ILE A 162 -36.69 -61.34 -50.56
C ILE A 162 -36.71 -62.43 -49.50
N SER A 163 -37.54 -62.26 -48.47
CA SER A 163 -37.76 -63.27 -47.43
C SER A 163 -39.24 -63.47 -47.17
N TYR A 164 -39.66 -64.71 -46.95
CA TYR A 164 -41.03 -65.08 -46.58
C TYR A 164 -41.04 -66.46 -45.93
N THR A 165 -42.09 -66.80 -45.21
CA THR A 165 -42.28 -68.12 -44.59
C THR A 165 -43.47 -68.83 -45.21
N THR A 166 -43.35 -70.12 -45.50
CA THR A 166 -44.46 -70.92 -46.03
C THR A 166 -44.96 -71.94 -45.01
N VAL A 167 -46.29 -72.08 -44.89
CA VAL A 167 -46.95 -73.08 -44.03
C VAL A 167 -47.99 -73.83 -44.85
N PHE A 168 -47.93 -75.16 -44.85
CA PHE A 168 -48.82 -76.03 -45.61
C PHE A 168 -49.75 -76.80 -44.67
N ASN A 169 -51.04 -76.90 -45.01
CA ASN A 169 -52.01 -77.64 -44.19
C ASN A 169 -52.02 -79.16 -44.42
N LYS A 170 -51.42 -79.64 -45.52
CA LYS A 170 -51.31 -81.06 -45.89
C LYS A 170 -49.98 -81.30 -46.62
N PRO A 171 -49.23 -82.37 -46.30
CA PRO A 171 -48.07 -82.76 -47.10
C PRO A 171 -48.55 -83.26 -48.47
N GLY A 172 -48.14 -82.59 -49.54
CA GLY A 172 -48.52 -82.97 -50.91
C GLY A 172 -47.95 -84.34 -51.29
N LYS A 173 -48.78 -85.23 -51.86
CA LYS A 173 -48.30 -86.46 -52.51
C LYS A 173 -47.58 -86.09 -53.81
N GLN A 174 -46.34 -86.56 -53.99
CA GLN A 174 -45.60 -86.44 -55.25
C GLN A 174 -46.23 -87.33 -56.32
N GLN A 175 -47.10 -86.77 -57.13
CA GLN A 175 -47.49 -87.35 -58.41
C GLN A 175 -47.32 -86.21 -59.40
N PHE A 176 -46.31 -86.29 -60.28
CA PHE A 176 -45.85 -85.25 -61.24
C PHE A 176 -44.74 -84.25 -60.81
N GLY A 177 -43.89 -84.55 -59.83
CA GLY A 177 -42.58 -83.88 -59.72
C GLY A 177 -42.55 -82.36 -59.46
N TYR A 178 -43.66 -81.71 -59.09
CA TYR A 178 -43.67 -80.29 -58.71
C TYR A 178 -44.64 -80.03 -57.53
N PRO A 179 -44.11 -79.55 -56.39
CA PRO A 179 -44.61 -78.32 -55.79
C PRO A 179 -43.46 -77.36 -55.51
N TYR A 180 -43.52 -76.15 -56.06
CA TYR A 180 -42.51 -75.12 -55.89
C TYR A 180 -43.17 -73.77 -55.61
N VAL A 181 -42.77 -73.07 -54.54
CA VAL A 181 -42.86 -71.61 -54.53
C VAL A 181 -41.54 -71.12 -55.11
N THR A 182 -41.55 -70.74 -56.40
CA THR A 182 -40.36 -70.15 -57.04
C THR A 182 -40.54 -68.65 -57.18
N PRO A 183 -39.69 -67.84 -56.54
CA PRO A 183 -39.62 -66.44 -56.90
C PRO A 183 -39.04 -66.33 -58.32
N SER A 184 -39.75 -65.64 -59.19
CA SER A 184 -39.34 -65.28 -60.54
C SER A 184 -39.71 -63.84 -60.82
N GLY A 185 -38.83 -63.05 -61.42
CA GLY A 185 -39.17 -61.70 -61.85
C GLY A 185 -39.28 -61.60 -63.36
N GLY A 186 -40.18 -60.76 -63.85
CA GLY A 186 -40.27 -60.34 -65.24
C GLY A 186 -40.13 -58.82 -65.33
N TRP A 187 -39.17 -58.34 -66.11
CA TRP A 187 -38.97 -56.91 -66.35
C TRP A 187 -39.72 -56.51 -67.61
N GLY A 188 -40.21 -55.27 -67.72
CA GLY A 188 -40.98 -54.77 -68.88
C GLY A 188 -40.29 -54.88 -70.25
N ASN A 189 -39.07 -55.43 -70.33
CA ASN A 189 -38.28 -55.67 -71.54
C ASN A 189 -37.93 -57.16 -71.79
N GLY A 190 -38.67 -58.11 -71.21
CA GLY A 190 -38.61 -59.54 -71.60
C GLY A 190 -37.47 -60.36 -70.99
N SER A 191 -36.69 -59.82 -70.05
CA SER A 191 -35.73 -60.61 -69.28
C SER A 191 -36.43 -61.23 -68.06
N SER A 192 -36.24 -62.52 -67.83
CA SER A 192 -36.77 -63.24 -66.66
C SER A 192 -35.63 -63.82 -65.83
N PHE A 193 -35.73 -63.76 -64.51
CA PHE A 193 -34.81 -64.48 -63.63
C PHE A 193 -35.57 -65.46 -62.75
N ASN A 194 -34.99 -66.63 -62.49
CA ASN A 194 -35.49 -67.63 -61.56
C ASN A 194 -34.52 -67.74 -60.39
N LEU A 195 -35.02 -67.56 -59.17
CA LEU A 195 -34.27 -67.89 -57.96
C LEU A 195 -34.24 -69.42 -57.80
N ALA A 196 -33.12 -69.97 -57.34
CA ALA A 196 -32.92 -71.41 -57.21
C ALA A 196 -34.03 -72.04 -56.35
N ALA A 197 -34.62 -73.10 -56.88
CA ALA A 197 -35.84 -73.68 -56.36
C ALA A 197 -35.49 -74.65 -55.21
N THR A 198 -35.76 -74.26 -53.95
CA THR A 198 -35.58 -75.16 -52.80
C THR A 198 -36.90 -75.86 -52.49
N SER A 199 -36.90 -77.19 -52.55
CA SER A 199 -38.06 -77.99 -52.17
C SER A 199 -38.24 -77.94 -50.65
N ILE A 200 -39.22 -77.20 -50.14
CA ILE A 200 -39.50 -77.17 -48.69
C ILE A 200 -41.00 -77.32 -48.47
N ASN A 201 -41.39 -78.34 -47.71
CA ASN A 201 -42.80 -78.62 -47.37
C ASN A 201 -43.34 -77.69 -46.25
N SER A 202 -42.50 -76.85 -45.64
CA SER A 202 -42.83 -75.74 -44.70
C SER A 202 -41.55 -75.11 -44.14
N GLY A 203 -41.48 -73.77 -44.01
CA GLY A 203 -40.34 -73.08 -43.38
C GLY A 203 -40.04 -71.68 -43.96
N PRO A 204 -39.06 -70.95 -43.38
CA PRO A 204 -38.58 -69.69 -43.92
C PRO A 204 -37.82 -69.92 -45.23
N ILE A 205 -38.10 -69.08 -46.22
CA ILE A 205 -37.46 -69.04 -47.52
C ILE A 205 -36.86 -67.65 -47.68
N THR A 206 -35.57 -67.63 -48.02
CA THR A 206 -34.83 -66.40 -48.32
C THR A 206 -34.12 -66.56 -49.66
N GLY A 207 -34.11 -65.49 -50.45
CA GLY A 207 -33.43 -65.44 -51.73
C GLY A 207 -32.87 -64.06 -52.00
N THR A 208 -31.63 -63.99 -52.49
CA THR A 208 -30.99 -62.73 -52.88
C THR A 208 -30.94 -62.60 -54.40
N PHE A 209 -31.14 -61.39 -54.91
CA PHE A 209 -31.00 -61.10 -56.33
C PHE A 209 -30.45 -59.69 -56.55
N ILE A 210 -29.70 -59.51 -57.64
CA ILE A 210 -29.19 -58.20 -58.07
C ILE A 210 -30.20 -57.58 -59.03
N ALA A 211 -30.62 -56.34 -58.76
CA ALA A 211 -31.47 -55.59 -59.68
C ALA A 211 -30.69 -55.33 -60.98
N PRO A 212 -31.22 -55.67 -62.16
CA PRO A 212 -30.52 -55.45 -63.43
C PRO A 212 -30.43 -53.95 -63.75
N LEU A 213 -29.48 -53.59 -64.63
CA LEU A 213 -29.11 -52.21 -64.99
C LEU A 213 -30.24 -51.33 -65.59
N GLY A 214 -31.46 -51.86 -65.76
CA GLY A 214 -32.66 -51.16 -66.29
C GLY A 214 -33.92 -51.28 -65.42
N ALA A 215 -33.79 -51.51 -64.11
CA ALA A 215 -34.92 -51.69 -63.16
C ALA A 215 -35.58 -50.37 -62.68
N ASN A 216 -35.48 -49.29 -63.44
CA ASN A 216 -35.64 -47.91 -62.98
C ASN A 216 -37.07 -47.35 -63.01
N SER A 217 -38.12 -48.13 -63.34
CA SER A 217 -39.48 -47.56 -63.37
C SER A 217 -40.65 -48.48 -63.01
N SER A 218 -40.47 -49.80 -62.88
CA SER A 218 -41.45 -50.73 -62.31
C SER A 218 -40.85 -52.14 -62.30
N ALA A 219 -40.33 -52.58 -61.15
CA ALA A 219 -39.89 -53.96 -60.97
C ALA A 219 -41.07 -54.77 -60.46
N VAL A 220 -41.49 -55.80 -61.21
CA VAL A 220 -42.50 -56.76 -60.73
C VAL A 220 -41.79 -58.06 -60.36
N LEU A 221 -41.74 -58.34 -59.07
CA LEU A 221 -41.21 -59.60 -58.54
C LEU A 221 -42.38 -60.56 -58.32
N SER A 222 -42.43 -61.67 -59.04
CA SER A 222 -43.54 -62.63 -58.94
C SER A 222 -43.15 -63.87 -58.13
N LEU A 223 -43.92 -64.22 -57.12
CA LEU A 223 -43.86 -65.51 -56.44
C LEU A 223 -44.78 -66.48 -57.16
N ASN A 224 -44.20 -67.41 -57.91
CA ASN A 224 -44.97 -68.46 -58.57
C ASN A 224 -45.24 -69.59 -57.60
N ILE A 225 -46.51 -69.88 -57.33
CA ILE A 225 -46.95 -70.83 -56.33
C ILE A 225 -47.74 -71.94 -56.99
N TYR A 226 -47.29 -73.18 -56.81
CA TYR A 226 -47.98 -74.37 -57.26
C TYR A 226 -48.68 -75.06 -56.09
N THR A 227 -50.00 -75.15 -56.14
CA THR A 227 -50.86 -75.74 -55.09
C THR A 227 -51.55 -77.00 -55.57
N PRO A 228 -51.33 -78.17 -54.96
CA PRO A 228 -52.09 -79.38 -55.29
C PRO A 228 -53.55 -79.29 -54.81
N LYS A 229 -54.41 -80.11 -55.41
CA LYS A 229 -55.83 -80.20 -55.07
C LYS A 229 -56.07 -80.46 -53.58
N GLY A 230 -56.89 -79.62 -52.95
CA GLY A 230 -57.27 -79.73 -51.53
C GLY A 230 -56.23 -79.18 -50.54
N ALA A 231 -55.18 -78.50 -51.00
CA ALA A 231 -54.13 -77.90 -50.17
C ALA A 231 -54.41 -76.42 -49.84
N ILE A 232 -53.96 -76.01 -48.65
CA ILE A 232 -53.91 -74.63 -48.18
C ILE A 232 -52.44 -74.28 -47.93
N ILE A 233 -51.99 -73.16 -48.51
CA ILE A 233 -50.66 -72.60 -48.28
C ILE A 233 -50.81 -71.20 -47.67
N ASP A 234 -50.17 -70.95 -46.54
CA ASP A 234 -49.97 -69.61 -45.99
C ASP A 234 -48.55 -69.13 -46.32
N ILE A 235 -48.42 -68.00 -47.01
CA ILE A 235 -47.17 -67.24 -47.14
C ILE A 235 -47.20 -66.15 -46.08
N LEU A 236 -46.24 -66.10 -45.17
CA LEU A 236 -46.17 -65.17 -44.05
C LEU A 236 -44.88 -64.34 -44.12
N ASP A 237 -44.84 -63.19 -43.47
CA ASP A 237 -43.65 -62.34 -43.30
C ASP A 237 -42.90 -61.99 -44.59
N LEU A 238 -43.63 -61.76 -45.68
CA LEU A 238 -43.04 -61.39 -46.95
C LEU A 238 -42.40 -59.98 -46.87
N LYS A 239 -41.08 -59.94 -46.98
CA LYS A 239 -40.27 -58.71 -46.92
C LYS A 239 -39.34 -58.62 -48.12
N LEU A 240 -39.08 -57.39 -48.55
CA LEU A 240 -38.08 -57.06 -49.56
C LEU A 240 -37.20 -55.93 -49.02
N THR A 241 -35.93 -56.23 -48.77
CA THR A 241 -34.96 -55.26 -48.26
C THR A 241 -33.70 -55.29 -49.11
N THR A 242 -32.85 -54.28 -49.03
CA THR A 242 -31.47 -54.41 -49.51
C THR A 242 -30.78 -55.56 -48.77
N SER A 243 -29.94 -56.31 -49.46
CA SER A 243 -29.18 -57.38 -48.83
C SER A 243 -28.19 -56.79 -47.83
N ASP A 244 -27.80 -57.57 -46.82
CA ASP A 244 -26.79 -57.11 -45.86
C ASP A 244 -25.43 -56.89 -46.54
N ALA A 245 -25.13 -57.65 -47.61
CA ALA A 245 -23.97 -57.42 -48.46
C ALA A 245 -24.05 -56.07 -49.22
N GLN A 246 -25.25 -55.67 -49.68
CA GLN A 246 -25.43 -54.36 -50.30
C GLN A 246 -25.36 -53.22 -49.29
N LYS A 247 -25.95 -53.37 -48.10
CA LYS A 247 -25.82 -52.39 -47.02
C LYS A 247 -24.36 -52.17 -46.64
N LYS A 248 -23.56 -53.24 -46.60
CA LYS A 248 -22.11 -53.16 -46.39
C LYS A 248 -21.41 -52.36 -47.50
N LYS A 249 -21.70 -52.64 -48.77
CA LYS A 249 -21.15 -51.86 -49.92
C LYS A 249 -21.55 -50.38 -49.86
N ASP A 250 -22.81 -50.09 -49.52
CA ASP A 250 -23.31 -48.72 -49.43
C ASP A 250 -22.61 -47.96 -48.28
N LEU A 251 -22.36 -48.63 -47.14
CA LEU A 251 -21.60 -48.07 -46.02
C LEU A 251 -20.12 -47.86 -46.37
N GLU A 252 -19.48 -48.82 -47.06
CA GLU A 252 -18.10 -48.70 -47.56
C GLU A 252 -17.95 -47.49 -48.48
N ALA A 253 -18.89 -47.30 -49.41
CA ALA A 253 -18.90 -46.14 -50.31
C ALA A 253 -19.09 -44.83 -49.55
N ALA A 254 -20.04 -44.77 -48.61
CA ALA A 254 -20.30 -43.58 -47.80
C ALA A 254 -19.10 -43.20 -46.92
N ALA A 255 -18.45 -44.19 -46.28
CA ALA A 255 -17.25 -43.98 -45.46
C ALA A 255 -16.07 -43.49 -46.32
N GLN A 256 -15.87 -44.06 -47.51
CA GLN A 256 -14.82 -43.63 -48.43
C GLN A 256 -15.06 -42.18 -48.90
N THR A 257 -16.29 -41.82 -49.28
CA THR A 257 -16.64 -40.44 -49.66
C THR A 257 -16.39 -39.47 -48.52
N ALA A 258 -16.89 -39.77 -47.31
CA ALA A 258 -16.72 -38.90 -46.15
C ALA A 258 -15.25 -38.65 -45.81
N VAL A 259 -14.40 -39.68 -45.86
CA VAL A 259 -12.95 -39.55 -45.62
C VAL A 259 -12.25 -38.79 -46.73
N ASN A 260 -12.58 -39.10 -48.00
CA ASN A 260 -12.00 -38.40 -49.15
C ASN A 260 -12.30 -36.89 -49.07
N ASP A 261 -13.52 -36.51 -48.72
CA ASP A 261 -13.99 -35.12 -48.60
C ASP A 261 -13.39 -34.34 -47.43
N LEU A 262 -12.57 -34.97 -46.57
CA LEU A 262 -11.72 -34.26 -45.61
C LEU A 262 -10.55 -33.54 -46.29
N PHE A 263 -10.21 -33.95 -47.52
CA PHE A 263 -9.03 -33.51 -48.25
C PHE A 263 -9.36 -32.68 -49.48
N THR A 264 -8.40 -31.84 -49.88
CA THR A 264 -8.51 -31.02 -51.09
C THR A 264 -8.68 -31.92 -52.32
N GLY A 265 -9.71 -31.64 -53.12
CA GLY A 265 -10.02 -32.43 -54.33
C GLY A 265 -10.52 -33.85 -54.04
N SER A 266 -11.06 -34.09 -52.83
CA SER A 266 -11.59 -35.39 -52.39
C SER A 266 -10.57 -36.52 -52.53
N ASN A 267 -9.30 -36.26 -52.17
CA ASN A 267 -8.21 -37.21 -52.31
C ASN A 267 -7.30 -37.24 -51.06
N PRO A 268 -7.27 -38.34 -50.29
CA PRO A 268 -6.42 -38.49 -49.08
C PRO A 268 -4.91 -38.31 -49.30
N ALA A 269 -4.42 -38.37 -50.54
CA ALA A 269 -3.04 -38.04 -50.85
C ALA A 269 -2.72 -36.55 -50.64
N ASN A 270 -3.70 -35.68 -50.81
CA ASN A 270 -3.55 -34.22 -50.68
C ASN A 270 -3.61 -33.76 -49.21
N ASP A 271 -3.47 -32.46 -48.99
CA ASP A 271 -3.72 -31.84 -47.68
C ASP A 271 -5.22 -31.70 -47.40
N ILE A 272 -5.55 -31.53 -46.12
CA ILE A 272 -6.92 -31.22 -45.69
C ILE A 272 -7.51 -30.05 -46.47
N LYS A 273 -8.82 -30.06 -46.68
CA LYS A 273 -9.52 -28.96 -47.34
C LYS A 273 -9.48 -27.69 -46.49
N ALA A 274 -9.54 -26.54 -47.15
CA ALA A 274 -9.71 -25.27 -46.47
C ALA A 274 -11.03 -25.26 -45.67
N GLY A 275 -10.97 -24.80 -44.42
CA GLY A 275 -12.14 -24.72 -43.55
C GLY A 275 -12.62 -26.06 -42.98
N LEU A 276 -11.82 -27.13 -43.09
CA LEU A 276 -12.12 -28.40 -42.43
C LEU A 276 -12.37 -28.19 -40.92
N THR A 277 -13.44 -28.78 -40.42
CA THR A 277 -13.85 -28.71 -39.02
C THR A 277 -13.66 -30.05 -38.30
N GLN A 278 -13.51 -30.01 -36.96
CA GLN A 278 -13.46 -31.23 -36.16
C GLN A 278 -14.73 -32.09 -36.33
N ALA A 279 -15.89 -31.45 -36.48
CA ALA A 279 -17.17 -32.13 -36.68
C ALA A 279 -17.21 -32.98 -37.97
N GLU A 280 -16.54 -32.53 -39.03
CA GLU A 280 -16.43 -33.30 -40.28
C GLU A 280 -15.53 -34.52 -40.11
N ILE A 281 -14.43 -34.39 -39.37
CA ILE A 281 -13.54 -35.52 -39.03
C ILE A 281 -14.28 -36.54 -38.15
N ASP A 282 -14.99 -36.07 -37.13
CA ASP A 282 -15.77 -36.93 -36.23
C ASP A 282 -16.87 -37.68 -36.99
N SER A 283 -17.55 -37.00 -37.92
CA SER A 283 -18.57 -37.62 -38.78
C SER A 283 -17.97 -38.72 -39.68
N ALA A 284 -16.80 -38.48 -40.27
CA ALA A 284 -16.11 -39.51 -41.07
C ALA A 284 -15.65 -40.70 -40.20
N LYS A 285 -15.17 -40.42 -38.98
CA LYS A 285 -14.77 -41.43 -38.01
C LYS A 285 -15.93 -42.31 -37.57
N ASP A 286 -17.10 -41.73 -37.33
CA ASP A 286 -18.31 -42.47 -36.97
C ASP A 286 -18.72 -43.45 -38.08
N LEU A 287 -18.65 -43.04 -39.36
CA LEU A 287 -18.93 -43.92 -40.49
C LEU A 287 -17.89 -45.04 -40.62
N VAL A 288 -16.59 -44.72 -40.55
CA VAL A 288 -15.50 -45.70 -40.62
C VAL A 288 -15.56 -46.71 -39.49
N SER A 289 -16.00 -46.29 -38.29
CA SER A 289 -16.13 -47.17 -37.12
C SER A 289 -17.11 -48.33 -37.35
N GLN A 290 -18.11 -48.15 -38.22
CA GLN A 290 -19.15 -49.13 -38.55
C GLN A 290 -18.71 -50.16 -39.60
N LEU A 291 -17.53 -50.02 -40.20
CA LEU A 291 -17.03 -50.95 -41.22
C LEU A 291 -16.55 -52.29 -40.62
N ASP A 292 -16.89 -53.38 -41.31
CA ASP A 292 -16.43 -54.75 -41.01
C ASP A 292 -15.08 -55.10 -41.66
N ASP A 293 -14.79 -54.55 -42.85
CA ASP A 293 -13.53 -54.82 -43.56
C ASP A 293 -12.37 -54.13 -42.85
N SER A 294 -11.51 -54.93 -42.23
CA SER A 294 -10.39 -54.43 -41.43
C SER A 294 -9.33 -53.71 -42.27
N THR A 295 -9.15 -54.07 -43.54
CA THR A 295 -8.12 -53.46 -44.41
C THR A 295 -8.56 -52.06 -44.84
N LEU A 296 -9.78 -51.94 -45.36
CA LEU A 296 -10.36 -50.66 -45.76
C LEU A 296 -10.48 -49.74 -44.55
N LYS A 297 -11.00 -50.26 -43.42
CA LYS A 297 -11.14 -49.51 -42.17
C LYS A 297 -9.81 -48.93 -41.70
N ASN A 298 -8.72 -49.70 -41.75
CA ASN A 298 -7.40 -49.22 -41.38
C ASN A 298 -6.91 -48.11 -42.33
N THR A 299 -7.06 -48.30 -43.63
CA THR A 299 -6.66 -47.28 -44.63
C THR A 299 -7.41 -45.96 -44.44
N LEU A 300 -8.71 -46.03 -44.20
CA LEU A 300 -9.54 -44.86 -43.92
C LEU A 300 -9.22 -44.21 -42.56
N THR A 301 -8.89 -45.02 -41.55
CA THR A 301 -8.45 -44.53 -40.25
C THR A 301 -7.11 -43.80 -40.34
N ASP A 302 -6.17 -44.29 -41.14
CA ASP A 302 -4.89 -43.60 -41.38
C ASP A 302 -5.09 -42.25 -42.08
N ALA A 303 -6.00 -42.19 -43.05
CA ALA A 303 -6.40 -40.94 -43.66
C ALA A 303 -7.06 -39.99 -42.64
N ILE A 304 -8.00 -40.46 -41.82
CA ILE A 304 -8.59 -39.66 -40.73
C ILE A 304 -7.51 -39.15 -39.78
N ASN A 305 -6.55 -39.99 -39.38
CA ASN A 305 -5.45 -39.61 -38.50
C ASN A 305 -4.56 -38.54 -39.14
N LYS A 306 -4.28 -38.64 -40.45
CA LYS A 306 -3.59 -37.61 -41.21
C LYS A 306 -4.39 -36.30 -41.21
N ALA A 307 -5.69 -36.35 -41.49
CA ALA A 307 -6.55 -35.16 -41.49
C ALA A 307 -6.59 -34.48 -40.11
N GLN A 308 -6.75 -35.27 -39.05
CA GLN A 308 -6.69 -34.80 -37.67
C GLN A 308 -5.36 -34.13 -37.37
N THR A 309 -4.25 -34.79 -37.71
CA THR A 309 -2.90 -34.26 -37.49
C THR A 309 -2.71 -32.92 -38.22
N GLN A 310 -3.15 -32.81 -39.47
CA GLN A 310 -3.05 -31.57 -40.23
C GLN A 310 -3.97 -30.46 -39.69
N LEU A 311 -5.17 -30.80 -39.21
CA LEU A 311 -6.06 -29.83 -38.58
C LEU A 311 -5.46 -29.31 -37.26
N ASP A 312 -4.94 -30.20 -36.43
CA ASP A 312 -4.25 -29.85 -35.19
C ASP A 312 -3.04 -28.95 -35.46
N GLN A 313 -2.27 -29.22 -36.52
CA GLN A 313 -1.15 -28.37 -36.96
C GLN A 313 -1.62 -26.97 -37.41
N GLN A 314 -2.73 -26.86 -38.13
CA GLN A 314 -3.28 -25.56 -38.55
C GLN A 314 -3.80 -24.74 -37.35
N ILE A 315 -4.48 -25.40 -36.41
CA ILE A 315 -4.97 -24.77 -35.17
C ILE A 315 -3.78 -24.25 -34.35
N ASP A 316 -2.75 -25.07 -34.17
CA ASP A 316 -1.53 -24.67 -33.47
C ASP A 316 -0.80 -23.51 -34.16
N ALA A 317 -0.70 -23.53 -35.49
CA ALA A 317 -0.09 -22.42 -36.25
C ALA A 317 -0.82 -21.09 -36.04
N THR A 318 -2.16 -21.11 -36.00
CA THR A 318 -2.98 -19.92 -35.73
C THR A 318 -2.80 -19.43 -34.29
N ALA A 319 -2.82 -20.33 -33.31
CA ALA A 319 -2.57 -20.01 -31.91
C ALA A 319 -1.18 -19.39 -31.71
N TYR A 320 -0.17 -19.97 -32.35
CA TYR A 320 1.21 -19.46 -32.32
C TYR A 320 1.32 -18.06 -32.91
N ASN A 321 0.74 -17.80 -34.09
CA ASN A 321 0.81 -16.48 -34.72
C ASN A 321 0.16 -15.38 -33.86
N ASN A 322 -1.00 -15.69 -33.25
CA ASN A 322 -1.67 -14.77 -32.34
C ASN A 322 -0.83 -14.50 -31.08
N ALA A 323 -0.25 -15.55 -30.49
CA ALA A 323 0.61 -15.41 -29.33
C ALA A 323 1.90 -14.64 -29.65
N ARG A 324 2.53 -14.92 -30.80
CA ARG A 324 3.72 -14.22 -31.28
C ARG A 324 3.45 -12.74 -31.52
N ALA A 325 2.32 -12.39 -32.13
CA ALA A 325 1.93 -10.99 -32.31
C ALA A 325 1.77 -10.27 -30.96
N ALA A 326 1.07 -10.89 -30.00
CA ALA A 326 0.89 -10.33 -28.67
C ALA A 326 2.20 -10.17 -27.89
N VAL A 327 3.10 -11.16 -27.97
CA VAL A 327 4.44 -11.08 -27.35
C VAL A 327 5.27 -9.97 -27.99
N ASN A 328 5.28 -9.86 -29.32
CA ASN A 328 6.00 -8.79 -30.01
C ASN A 328 5.47 -7.40 -29.59
N ASP A 329 4.16 -7.26 -29.38
CA ASP A 329 3.54 -6.00 -28.94
C ASP A 329 3.92 -5.59 -27.49
N LEU A 330 4.57 -6.46 -26.71
CA LEU A 330 5.15 -6.09 -25.41
C LEU A 330 6.44 -5.28 -25.55
N PHE A 331 7.05 -5.28 -26.74
CA PHE A 331 8.35 -4.66 -27.01
C PHE A 331 8.22 -3.45 -27.93
N ALA A 332 9.12 -2.48 -27.72
CA ALA A 332 9.24 -1.33 -28.60
C ALA A 332 9.60 -1.78 -30.02
N ASN A 333 8.98 -1.16 -31.01
CA ASN A 333 9.15 -1.51 -32.44
C ASN A 333 8.86 -2.98 -32.78
N LYS A 334 8.15 -3.72 -31.90
CA LYS A 334 7.86 -5.14 -32.07
C LYS A 334 9.10 -6.03 -32.15
N ASP A 335 10.21 -5.60 -31.55
CA ASP A 335 11.50 -6.31 -31.51
C ASP A 335 11.75 -6.90 -30.11
N THR A 336 11.62 -8.23 -29.97
CA THR A 336 11.78 -8.93 -28.69
C THR A 336 13.22 -8.94 -28.18
N SER A 337 14.20 -8.54 -28.99
CA SER A 337 15.59 -8.36 -28.53
C SER A 337 15.83 -7.00 -27.86
N GLY A 338 14.89 -6.05 -28.03
CA GLY A 338 14.99 -4.67 -27.57
C GLY A 338 14.37 -4.40 -26.20
N ALA A 339 14.07 -3.12 -25.98
CA ALA A 339 13.37 -2.65 -24.79
C ALA A 339 11.86 -2.95 -24.87
N VAL A 340 11.23 -3.11 -23.72
CA VAL A 340 9.77 -3.16 -23.60
C VAL A 340 9.10 -1.87 -24.11
N LYS A 341 7.83 -1.96 -24.52
CA LYS A 341 7.06 -0.79 -24.93
C LYS A 341 6.91 0.22 -23.78
N ALA A 342 6.76 1.50 -24.13
CA ALA A 342 6.42 2.53 -23.16
C ALA A 342 5.06 2.21 -22.51
N GLY A 343 4.98 2.36 -21.18
CA GLY A 343 3.77 2.09 -20.42
C GLY A 343 3.37 0.61 -20.35
N LEU A 344 4.30 -0.33 -20.59
CA LEU A 344 4.05 -1.75 -20.36
C LEU A 344 3.52 -1.99 -18.94
N THR A 345 2.44 -2.76 -18.83
CA THR A 345 1.84 -3.16 -17.56
C THR A 345 1.91 -4.67 -17.36
N GLN A 346 1.73 -5.13 -16.12
CA GLN A 346 1.60 -6.57 -15.84
C GLN A 346 0.42 -7.20 -16.61
N ALA A 347 -0.68 -6.45 -16.77
CA ALA A 347 -1.85 -6.93 -17.50
C ALA A 347 -1.57 -7.20 -18.99
N ASP A 348 -0.67 -6.43 -19.62
CA ASP A 348 -0.23 -6.69 -20.99
C ASP A 348 0.50 -8.03 -21.09
N ILE A 349 1.42 -8.31 -20.15
CA ILE A 349 2.19 -9.56 -20.10
C ILE A 349 1.26 -10.74 -19.83
N ASP A 350 0.35 -10.61 -18.86
CA ASP A 350 -0.61 -11.66 -18.51
C ASP A 350 -1.53 -12.00 -19.70
N ALA A 351 -1.96 -10.98 -20.47
CA ALA A 351 -2.76 -11.19 -21.68
C ALA A 351 -1.99 -11.96 -22.77
N ALA A 352 -0.72 -11.63 -23.01
CA ALA A 352 0.13 -12.36 -23.95
C ALA A 352 0.42 -13.79 -23.46
N GLN A 353 0.61 -13.99 -22.15
CA GLN A 353 0.79 -15.31 -21.54
C GLN A 353 -0.44 -16.21 -21.73
N VAL A 354 -1.66 -15.67 -21.65
CA VAL A 354 -2.90 -16.42 -21.93
C VAL A 354 -2.91 -16.96 -23.36
N LEU A 355 -2.42 -16.19 -24.34
CA LEU A 355 -2.33 -16.64 -25.74
C LEU A 355 -1.22 -17.67 -25.93
N ALA A 356 -0.04 -17.45 -25.33
CA ALA A 356 1.06 -18.42 -25.37
C ALA A 356 0.66 -19.78 -24.74
N ASN A 357 -0.20 -19.77 -23.72
CA ASN A 357 -0.71 -21.00 -23.11
C ASN A 357 -1.59 -21.85 -24.04
N LYS A 358 -2.20 -21.25 -25.07
CA LYS A 358 -3.01 -21.95 -26.09
C LYS A 358 -2.18 -22.62 -27.19
N VAL A 359 -0.88 -22.32 -27.27
CA VAL A 359 0.04 -22.96 -28.21
C VAL A 359 0.33 -24.38 -27.72
N VAL A 360 0.18 -25.36 -28.61
CA VAL A 360 0.36 -26.79 -28.32
C VAL A 360 1.80 -27.21 -28.62
N ASP A 361 2.41 -26.70 -29.70
CA ASP A 361 3.79 -26.99 -30.06
C ASP A 361 4.74 -26.54 -28.92
N PRO A 362 5.42 -27.48 -28.25
CA PRO A 362 6.22 -27.17 -27.07
C PRO A 362 7.45 -26.31 -27.41
N THR A 363 7.99 -26.41 -28.62
CA THR A 363 9.18 -25.65 -29.05
C THR A 363 8.81 -24.19 -29.22
N LYS A 364 7.74 -23.93 -29.98
CA LYS A 364 7.22 -22.57 -30.18
C LYS A 364 6.75 -21.92 -28.89
N LYS A 365 6.11 -22.70 -28.00
CA LYS A 365 5.71 -22.24 -26.68
C LYS A 365 6.92 -21.84 -25.83
N ALA A 366 8.00 -22.61 -25.87
CA ALA A 366 9.24 -22.28 -25.15
C ALA A 366 9.88 -20.99 -25.68
N GLU A 367 9.86 -20.74 -26.99
CA GLU A 367 10.34 -19.47 -27.57
C GLU A 367 9.53 -18.27 -27.06
N LEU A 368 8.19 -18.36 -27.11
CA LEU A 368 7.31 -17.30 -26.60
C LEU A 368 7.54 -17.07 -25.10
N GLN A 369 7.74 -18.13 -24.32
CA GLN A 369 7.99 -18.03 -22.88
C GLN A 369 9.30 -17.32 -22.57
N LYS A 370 10.34 -17.52 -23.39
CA LYS A 370 11.61 -16.81 -23.23
C LYS A 370 11.41 -15.30 -23.38
N ASP A 371 10.68 -14.88 -24.41
CA ASP A 371 10.40 -13.47 -24.68
C ASP A 371 9.48 -12.86 -23.60
N LEU A 372 8.47 -13.60 -23.13
CA LEU A 372 7.62 -13.19 -22.00
C LEU A 372 8.43 -12.99 -20.71
N ASN A 373 9.33 -13.92 -20.40
CA ASN A 373 10.20 -13.80 -19.23
C ASN A 373 11.14 -12.59 -19.34
N GLN A 374 11.60 -12.26 -20.55
CA GLN A 374 12.41 -11.07 -20.80
C GLN A 374 11.59 -9.78 -20.58
N ALA A 375 10.36 -9.71 -21.10
CA ALA A 375 9.45 -8.59 -20.86
C ALA A 375 9.17 -8.40 -19.36
N GLN A 376 8.93 -9.51 -18.64
CA GLN A 376 8.71 -9.50 -17.18
C GLN A 376 9.93 -8.96 -16.44
N GLN A 377 11.13 -9.44 -16.76
CA GLN A 377 12.37 -8.95 -16.12
C GLN A 377 12.58 -7.45 -16.34
N GLN A 378 12.29 -6.94 -17.54
CA GLN A 378 12.40 -5.51 -17.82
C GLN A 378 11.35 -4.69 -17.05
N LEU A 379 10.11 -5.18 -16.93
CA LEU A 379 9.08 -4.54 -16.12
C LEU A 379 9.44 -4.53 -14.62
N ASP A 380 9.96 -5.65 -14.11
CA ASP A 380 10.41 -5.78 -12.73
C ASP A 380 11.58 -4.81 -12.45
N ALA A 381 12.52 -4.65 -13.38
CA ALA A 381 13.60 -3.69 -13.28
C ALA A 381 13.10 -2.24 -13.20
N ILE A 382 12.12 -1.87 -14.05
CA ILE A 382 11.47 -0.54 -14.00
C ILE A 382 10.82 -0.31 -12.62
N ASN A 383 10.05 -1.28 -12.13
CA ASN A 383 9.35 -1.18 -10.85
C ASN A 383 10.33 -1.11 -9.66
N ALA A 384 11.40 -1.90 -9.69
CA ALA A 384 12.43 -1.89 -8.66
C ALA A 384 13.21 -0.56 -8.62
N ALA A 385 13.54 0.00 -9.79
CA ALA A 385 14.18 1.30 -9.90
C ALA A 385 13.25 2.43 -9.42
N ALA A 386 11.97 2.41 -9.82
CA ALA A 386 10.97 3.36 -9.34
C ALA A 386 10.79 3.32 -7.81
N ALA A 387 10.74 2.13 -7.22
CA ALA A 387 10.66 1.96 -5.78
C ALA A 387 11.92 2.49 -5.07
N SER A 388 13.11 2.17 -5.62
CA SER A 388 14.40 2.63 -5.08
C SER A 388 14.52 4.15 -5.08
N VAL A 389 14.15 4.82 -6.19
CA VAL A 389 14.16 6.28 -6.27
C VAL A 389 13.16 6.90 -5.31
N LYS A 390 11.92 6.41 -5.26
CA LYS A 390 10.89 6.91 -4.32
C LYS A 390 11.34 6.81 -2.86
N ALA A 391 12.04 5.73 -2.49
CA ALA A 391 12.52 5.51 -1.14
C ALA A 391 13.54 6.55 -0.66
N LEU A 392 14.15 7.33 -1.56
CA LEU A 392 15.05 8.44 -1.21
C LEU A 392 14.29 9.64 -0.63
N PHE A 393 12.98 9.75 -0.89
CA PHE A 393 12.17 10.92 -0.57
C PHE A 393 11.26 10.70 0.65
N ASN A 394 10.90 11.81 1.32
CA ASN A 394 9.89 11.80 2.36
C ASN A 394 8.54 11.38 1.78
N ASN A 395 7.81 10.53 2.50
CA ASN A 395 6.51 9.98 2.07
C ASN A 395 6.52 9.26 0.70
N ASN A 396 7.70 8.87 0.21
CA ASN A 396 7.88 8.26 -1.11
C ASN A 396 7.42 9.17 -2.27
N ASP A 397 7.49 10.50 -2.08
CA ASP A 397 7.09 11.52 -3.05
C ASP A 397 8.32 12.20 -3.67
N THR A 398 8.59 11.90 -4.95
CA THR A 398 9.75 12.45 -5.71
C THR A 398 9.62 13.96 -6.00
N THR A 399 8.44 14.54 -5.77
CA THR A 399 8.25 15.99 -5.86
C THR A 399 8.73 16.73 -4.61
N GLY A 400 8.79 16.03 -3.46
CA GLY A 400 9.17 16.57 -2.16
C GLY A 400 10.67 16.60 -1.87
N THR A 401 11.00 16.55 -0.58
CA THR A 401 12.38 16.57 -0.08
C THR A 401 12.92 15.16 0.20
N ILE A 402 14.24 14.98 0.07
CA ILE A 402 14.89 13.74 0.47
C ILE A 402 14.79 13.51 1.98
N LYS A 403 14.85 12.24 2.41
CA LYS A 403 14.92 11.89 3.84
C LYS A 403 16.24 12.40 4.42
N ALA A 404 16.24 12.75 5.72
CA ALA A 404 17.47 13.10 6.44
C ALA A 404 18.48 11.94 6.50
N THR A 405 18.02 10.70 6.32
CA THR A 405 18.86 9.49 6.27
C THR A 405 19.33 9.14 4.86
N THR A 406 18.91 9.88 3.82
CA THR A 406 19.38 9.64 2.47
C THR A 406 20.83 10.07 2.39
N ASP A 407 21.71 9.12 2.07
CA ASP A 407 23.13 9.33 1.92
C ASP A 407 23.59 8.99 0.48
N GLN A 408 24.88 9.11 0.22
CA GLN A 408 25.43 8.82 -1.10
C GLN A 408 25.25 7.34 -1.48
N ALA A 409 25.36 6.42 -0.51
CA ALA A 409 25.20 5.00 -0.77
C ALA A 409 23.77 4.66 -1.23
N ALA A 410 22.76 5.34 -0.68
CA ALA A 410 21.38 5.22 -1.14
C ALA A 410 21.19 5.76 -2.56
N ILE A 411 21.81 6.90 -2.91
CA ILE A 411 21.79 7.44 -4.28
C ILE A 411 22.46 6.45 -5.25
N ASP A 412 23.65 5.94 -4.92
CA ASP A 412 24.40 5.01 -5.77
C ASP A 412 23.62 3.69 -5.97
N ALA A 413 22.93 3.20 -4.94
CA ALA A 413 22.07 2.03 -5.03
C ALA A 413 20.87 2.25 -5.97
N ALA A 414 20.24 3.43 -5.91
CA ALA A 414 19.17 3.79 -6.83
C ALA A 414 19.68 3.96 -8.27
N GLN A 415 20.86 4.56 -8.46
CA GLN A 415 21.51 4.66 -9.78
C GLN A 415 21.71 3.27 -10.40
N LYS A 416 22.23 2.31 -9.62
CA LYS A 416 22.42 0.93 -10.08
C LYS A 416 21.11 0.27 -10.52
N ALA A 417 20.00 0.56 -9.85
CA ALA A 417 18.69 0.06 -10.26
C ALA A 417 18.21 0.70 -11.58
N ILE A 418 18.43 2.00 -11.76
CA ILE A 418 18.13 2.72 -13.01
C ILE A 418 18.99 2.21 -14.17
N ASP A 419 20.26 1.87 -13.92
CA ASP A 419 21.16 1.38 -14.96
C ASP A 419 20.66 0.06 -15.58
N ALA A 420 19.97 -0.77 -14.80
CA ALA A 420 19.32 -2.00 -15.25
C ALA A 420 18.04 -1.77 -16.08
N VAL A 421 17.49 -0.55 -16.10
CA VAL A 421 16.33 -0.19 -16.92
C VAL A 421 16.76 -0.01 -18.37
N THR A 422 16.07 -0.71 -19.27
CA THR A 422 16.30 -0.69 -20.73
C THR A 422 15.34 0.25 -21.47
N GLU A 423 14.12 0.45 -20.96
CA GLU A 423 13.13 1.34 -21.57
C GLU A 423 13.58 2.81 -21.44
N PRO A 424 13.86 3.51 -22.55
CA PRO A 424 14.52 4.82 -22.50
C PRO A 424 13.74 5.91 -21.78
N ALA A 425 12.41 5.97 -21.93
CA ALA A 425 11.59 7.04 -21.35
C ALA A 425 11.50 6.93 -19.82
N ALA A 426 11.21 5.73 -19.31
CA ALA A 426 11.20 5.42 -17.88
C ALA A 426 12.58 5.63 -17.26
N LYS A 427 13.65 5.20 -17.94
CA LYS A 427 15.02 5.45 -17.48
C LYS A 427 15.30 6.94 -17.34
N ALA A 428 14.92 7.74 -18.33
CA ALA A 428 15.12 9.18 -18.31
C ALA A 428 14.32 9.87 -17.18
N GLU A 429 13.06 9.48 -16.97
CA GLU A 429 12.24 10.01 -15.87
C GLU A 429 12.82 9.67 -14.49
N LEU A 430 13.21 8.41 -14.30
CA LEU A 430 13.83 7.95 -13.05
C LEU A 430 15.17 8.66 -12.80
N GLN A 431 15.98 8.83 -13.85
CA GLN A 431 17.24 9.56 -13.75
C GLN A 431 17.03 11.02 -13.37
N ALA A 432 16.02 11.69 -13.92
CA ALA A 432 15.69 13.07 -13.55
C ALA A 432 15.32 13.17 -12.06
N ASN A 433 14.52 12.24 -11.56
CA ASN A 433 14.17 12.18 -10.14
C ASN A 433 15.38 11.90 -9.24
N LEU A 434 16.30 11.01 -9.67
CA LEU A 434 17.53 10.72 -8.94
C LEU A 434 18.48 11.93 -8.91
N ASN A 435 18.64 12.63 -10.04
CA ASN A 435 19.45 13.86 -10.11
C ASN A 435 18.92 14.91 -9.13
N LYS A 436 17.60 15.08 -9.03
CA LYS A 436 16.99 15.96 -8.03
C LYS A 436 17.30 15.53 -6.59
N ALA A 437 17.33 14.22 -6.31
CA ALA A 437 17.72 13.71 -4.99
C ALA A 437 19.19 14.02 -4.68
N GLN A 438 20.08 13.83 -5.67
CA GLN A 438 21.51 14.16 -5.55
C GLN A 438 21.72 15.66 -5.29
N GLU A 439 21.06 16.53 -6.05
CA GLU A 439 21.13 17.99 -5.85
C GLU A 439 20.72 18.40 -4.43
N GLN A 440 19.65 17.79 -3.89
CA GLN A 440 19.22 18.05 -2.51
C GLN A 440 20.22 17.52 -1.48
N LEU A 441 20.83 16.36 -1.71
CA LEU A 441 21.86 15.81 -0.82
C LEU A 441 23.09 16.71 -0.79
N ASP A 442 23.52 17.20 -1.95
CA ASP A 442 24.66 18.10 -2.05
C ASP A 442 24.35 19.46 -1.40
N ALA A 443 23.12 19.97 -1.55
CA ALA A 443 22.67 21.16 -0.83
C ALA A 443 22.66 20.97 0.69
N GLN A 444 22.23 19.80 1.20
CA GLN A 444 22.29 19.48 2.64
C GLN A 444 23.74 19.44 3.15
N LYS A 445 24.64 18.78 2.42
CA LYS A 445 26.08 18.73 2.77
C LYS A 445 26.70 20.13 2.78
N ALA A 446 26.37 20.96 1.79
CA ALA A 446 26.87 22.33 1.71
C ALA A 446 26.34 23.20 2.85
N ALA A 447 25.06 23.07 3.21
CA ALA A 447 24.47 23.79 4.33
C ALA A 447 25.10 23.40 5.68
N GLU A 448 25.34 22.10 5.89
CA GLU A 448 26.03 21.60 7.09
C GLU A 448 27.47 22.13 7.16
N LEU A 449 28.22 22.09 6.05
CA LEU A 449 29.57 22.64 6.01
C LEU A 449 29.59 24.15 6.31
N ALA A 450 28.63 24.90 5.77
CA ALA A 450 28.49 26.32 6.06
C ALA A 450 28.19 26.58 7.55
N ALA A 451 27.29 25.79 8.15
CA ALA A 451 27.00 25.88 9.59
C ALA A 451 28.23 25.57 10.44
N GLN A 452 29.00 24.54 10.09
CA GLN A 452 30.25 24.20 10.76
C GLN A 452 31.28 25.34 10.68
N ASN A 453 31.46 25.93 9.49
CA ASN A 453 32.40 27.04 9.29
C ASN A 453 31.97 28.28 10.08
N GLN A 454 30.68 28.65 10.05
CA GLN A 454 30.17 29.78 10.82
C GLN A 454 30.33 29.57 12.32
N ALA A 455 30.03 28.37 12.83
CA ALA A 455 30.21 28.05 14.23
C ALA A 455 31.68 28.06 14.63
N ARG A 456 32.58 27.50 13.79
CA ARG A 456 34.02 27.51 14.01
C ARG A 456 34.59 28.93 14.03
N GLU A 457 34.21 29.77 13.08
CA GLU A 457 34.62 31.18 13.03
C GLU A 457 34.14 31.93 14.27
N ALA A 458 32.88 31.76 14.65
CA ALA A 458 32.33 32.39 15.85
C ALA A 458 33.07 31.97 17.12
N VAL A 459 33.37 30.67 17.29
CA VAL A 459 34.15 30.16 18.42
C VAL A 459 35.56 30.73 18.39
N ASN A 460 36.26 30.68 17.25
CA ASN A 460 37.62 31.21 17.13
C ASN A 460 37.68 32.70 17.48
N ASN A 461 36.69 33.49 17.06
CA ASN A 461 36.63 34.93 17.34
C ASN A 461 36.46 35.29 18.82
N LEU A 462 36.11 34.32 19.68
CA LEU A 462 36.12 34.51 21.13
C LEU A 462 37.55 34.62 21.69
N PHE A 463 38.54 34.14 20.95
CA PHE A 463 39.94 34.04 21.37
C PHE A 463 40.86 35.00 20.64
N THR A 464 41.93 35.41 21.33
CA THR A 464 43.01 36.21 20.76
C THR A 464 43.69 35.42 19.64
N ASN A 465 44.03 36.10 18.54
CA ASN A 465 44.60 35.48 17.33
C ASN A 465 43.71 34.40 16.69
N GLN A 466 42.43 34.33 17.03
CA GLN A 466 41.49 33.32 16.53
C GLN A 466 41.90 31.87 16.85
N ASP A 467 42.60 31.67 17.99
CA ASP A 467 43.10 30.38 18.43
C ASP A 467 42.30 29.87 19.65
N PRO A 468 41.44 28.84 19.51
CA PRO A 468 40.63 28.30 20.60
C PRO A 468 41.43 27.64 21.73
N THR A 469 42.73 27.45 21.56
CA THR A 469 43.64 26.99 22.63
C THR A 469 44.26 28.14 23.43
N GLY A 470 44.06 29.39 22.98
CA GLY A 470 44.62 30.60 23.58
C GLY A 470 43.74 31.26 24.64
N ASN A 471 44.00 32.55 24.88
CA ASN A 471 43.22 33.37 25.81
C ASN A 471 42.04 34.05 25.11
N ILE A 472 40.91 34.20 25.79
CA ILE A 472 39.76 34.99 25.31
C ILE A 472 40.15 36.45 25.01
N THR A 473 39.39 37.11 24.15
CA THR A 473 39.62 38.53 23.86
C THR A 473 39.30 39.41 25.08
N GLY A 474 40.03 40.53 25.22
CA GLY A 474 39.86 41.45 26.34
C GLY A 474 38.46 42.07 26.45
N THR A 475 37.70 42.09 25.36
CA THR A 475 36.36 42.69 25.26
C THR A 475 35.23 41.66 25.30
N MET A 476 35.53 40.37 25.39
CA MET A 476 34.53 39.30 25.35
C MET A 476 33.50 39.42 26.48
N THR A 477 32.25 39.14 26.15
CA THR A 477 31.08 39.17 27.04
C THR A 477 30.30 37.85 27.01
N GLN A 478 29.35 37.67 27.92
CA GLN A 478 28.45 36.51 27.90
C GLN A 478 27.60 36.48 26.61
N SER A 479 27.23 37.64 26.08
CA SER A 479 26.45 37.71 24.83
C SER A 479 27.21 37.14 23.64
N ASP A 480 28.54 37.23 23.63
CA ASP A 480 29.38 36.67 22.57
C ASP A 480 29.39 35.13 22.65
N ILE A 481 29.45 34.57 23.86
CA ILE A 481 29.32 33.13 24.11
C ILE A 481 27.95 32.62 23.64
N ASP A 482 26.88 33.31 24.02
CA ASP A 482 25.51 32.92 23.68
C ASP A 482 25.28 32.96 22.15
N ALA A 483 25.88 33.93 21.46
CA ALA A 483 25.85 34.03 19.99
C ALA A 483 26.59 32.87 19.31
N ALA A 484 27.78 32.50 19.80
CA ALA A 484 28.52 31.33 19.31
C ALA A 484 27.75 30.03 19.58
N GLN A 485 27.16 29.87 20.76
CA GLN A 485 26.33 28.71 21.12
C GLN A 485 25.14 28.53 20.17
N ALA A 486 24.49 29.62 19.77
CA ALA A 486 23.38 29.58 18.83
C ALA A 486 23.79 29.06 17.44
N LEU A 487 25.03 29.34 17.01
CA LEU A 487 25.58 28.80 15.75
C LEU A 487 25.98 27.34 15.89
N ILE A 488 26.62 26.93 16.99
CA ILE A 488 26.92 25.53 17.30
C ILE A 488 25.63 24.68 17.30
N ASN A 489 24.53 25.22 17.79
CA ASN A 489 23.24 24.52 17.82
C ASN A 489 22.69 24.16 16.43
N LYS A 490 23.10 24.89 15.37
CA LYS A 490 22.72 24.62 13.97
C LYS A 490 23.56 23.53 13.31
N VAL A 491 24.72 23.20 13.87
CA VAL A 491 25.58 22.10 13.39
C VAL A 491 24.88 20.78 13.70
N THR A 492 24.76 19.92 12.69
CA THR A 492 24.09 18.62 12.82
C THR A 492 25.07 17.47 12.98
N ASP A 493 26.32 17.60 12.50
CA ASP A 493 27.38 16.62 12.75
C ASP A 493 27.70 16.57 14.27
N PRO A 494 27.44 15.44 14.95
CA PRO A 494 27.58 15.34 16.38
C PRO A 494 29.04 15.45 16.84
N THR A 495 29.99 15.01 16.02
CA THR A 495 31.42 15.04 16.36
C THR A 495 31.96 16.47 16.27
N LYS A 496 31.65 17.17 15.18
CA LYS A 496 32.04 18.58 14.99
C LYS A 496 31.37 19.48 16.01
N LYS A 497 30.09 19.23 16.30
CA LYS A 497 29.35 19.96 17.34
C LYS A 497 29.99 19.78 18.72
N ALA A 498 30.40 18.57 19.08
CA ALA A 498 31.08 18.31 20.35
C ALA A 498 32.44 19.00 20.44
N ASP A 499 33.24 18.97 19.36
CA ASP A 499 34.52 19.68 19.32
C ASP A 499 34.34 21.19 19.50
N LEU A 500 33.38 21.79 18.80
CA LEU A 500 33.05 23.21 18.93
C LEU A 500 32.53 23.57 20.33
N GLN A 501 31.70 22.71 20.92
CA GLN A 501 31.17 22.91 22.26
C GLN A 501 32.28 22.91 23.31
N LYS A 502 33.24 21.99 23.18
CA LYS A 502 34.41 21.93 24.08
C LYS A 502 35.21 23.23 24.05
N ASP A 503 35.44 23.79 22.87
CA ASP A 503 36.17 25.05 22.71
C ASP A 503 35.35 26.24 23.27
N LEU A 504 34.03 26.25 23.08
CA LEU A 504 33.14 27.25 23.67
C LEU A 504 33.12 27.19 25.21
N ASP A 505 33.07 25.98 25.78
CA ASP A 505 33.11 25.77 27.22
C ASP A 505 34.43 26.27 27.84
N ALA A 506 35.54 26.13 27.10
CA ALA A 506 36.82 26.71 27.50
C ALA A 506 36.80 28.25 27.53
N ALA A 507 36.20 28.89 26.52
CA ALA A 507 36.01 30.34 26.51
C ALA A 507 35.13 30.82 27.69
N GLN A 508 34.03 30.11 27.96
CA GLN A 508 33.14 30.39 29.08
C GLN A 508 33.88 30.29 30.43
N ALA A 509 34.71 29.26 30.61
CA ALA A 509 35.50 29.10 31.83
C ALA A 509 36.47 30.27 32.05
N GLN A 510 37.14 30.72 30.98
CA GLN A 510 38.04 31.88 31.06
C GLN A 510 37.28 33.18 31.38
N LEU A 511 36.08 33.40 30.82
CA LEU A 511 35.26 34.56 31.16
C LEU A 511 34.87 34.57 32.63
N ASN A 512 34.43 33.42 33.14
CA ASN A 512 34.05 33.27 34.54
C ASN A 512 35.25 33.59 35.46
N ALA A 513 36.44 33.06 35.14
CA ALA A 513 37.66 33.36 35.89
C ALA A 513 38.04 34.84 35.83
N LYS A 514 37.90 35.49 34.67
CA LYS A 514 38.15 36.93 34.50
C LYS A 514 37.19 37.78 35.34
N ASN A 515 35.91 37.43 35.36
CA ASN A 515 34.90 38.13 36.15
C ASN A 515 35.17 37.96 37.65
N GLU A 516 35.54 36.76 38.09
CA GLU A 516 35.97 36.49 39.47
C GLU A 516 37.17 37.36 39.87
N ALA A 517 38.22 37.40 39.04
CA ALA A 517 39.41 38.23 39.31
C ALA A 517 39.09 39.73 39.35
N THR A 518 38.20 40.20 38.46
CA THR A 518 37.77 41.60 38.41
C THR A 518 36.98 42.00 39.66
N ALA A 519 36.07 41.12 40.11
CA ALA A 519 35.29 41.33 41.32
C ALA A 519 36.17 41.28 42.58
N ASP A 520 37.08 40.31 42.67
CA ASP A 520 38.04 40.18 43.77
C ASP A 520 38.93 41.43 43.91
N ALA A 521 39.47 41.94 42.80
CA ALA A 521 40.22 43.19 42.80
C ALA A 521 39.36 44.40 43.21
N SER A 522 38.14 44.51 42.69
CA SER A 522 37.23 45.62 42.99
C SER A 522 36.84 45.67 44.47
N VAL A 523 36.60 44.52 45.10
CA VAL A 523 36.29 44.45 46.54
C VAL A 523 37.52 44.77 47.38
N LYS A 524 38.69 44.20 47.07
CA LYS A 524 39.95 44.49 47.78
C LYS A 524 40.31 45.97 47.73
N ASP A 525 40.09 46.63 46.61
CA ASP A 525 40.39 48.05 46.44
C ASP A 525 39.58 48.98 47.34
N LEU A 526 38.49 48.51 47.98
CA LEU A 526 37.73 49.27 48.97
C LEU A 526 38.46 49.40 50.32
N PHE A 527 39.44 48.54 50.59
CA PHE A 527 40.09 48.40 51.89
C PHE A 527 41.56 48.89 51.89
N ASN A 528 42.01 49.40 53.03
CA ASN A 528 43.41 49.79 53.21
C ASN A 528 44.34 48.59 53.01
N ASN A 529 45.44 48.79 52.29
CA ASN A 529 46.40 47.74 51.92
C ASN A 529 45.77 46.55 51.17
N ASN A 530 44.59 46.73 50.57
CA ASN A 530 43.85 45.69 49.87
C ASN A 530 43.53 44.46 50.76
N ASP A 531 43.38 44.69 52.07
CA ASP A 531 43.05 43.67 53.07
C ASP A 531 41.58 43.77 53.49
N THR A 532 40.75 42.82 53.05
CA THR A 532 39.30 42.80 53.35
C THR A 532 38.96 42.52 54.81
N THR A 533 39.96 42.22 55.64
CA THR A 533 39.82 42.13 57.10
C THR A 533 40.10 43.45 57.83
N GLY A 534 40.67 44.43 57.13
CA GLY A 534 41.04 45.75 57.65
C GLY A 534 39.93 46.80 57.59
N THR A 535 40.32 48.06 57.61
CA THR A 535 39.41 49.21 57.48
C THR A 535 39.26 49.66 56.03
N ILE A 536 38.11 50.23 55.68
CA ILE A 536 37.90 50.87 54.38
C ILE A 536 38.84 52.07 54.18
N LYS A 537 39.18 52.37 52.92
CA LYS A 537 39.91 53.59 52.56
C LYS A 537 39.04 54.83 52.84
N ASP A 538 39.68 55.96 53.10
CA ASP A 538 38.98 57.25 53.24
C ASP A 538 38.20 57.60 51.95
N ALA A 539 38.78 57.28 50.79
CA ALA A 539 38.17 57.48 49.48
C ALA A 539 37.03 56.50 49.15
N THR A 540 36.81 55.45 49.96
CA THR A 540 35.70 54.52 49.74
C THR A 540 34.38 55.23 50.02
N ASP A 541 33.55 55.37 48.99
CA ASP A 541 32.22 55.97 49.04
C ASP A 541 31.17 54.99 48.50
N GLN A 542 29.90 55.40 48.49
CA GLN A 542 28.82 54.53 48.00
C GLN A 542 29.00 54.16 46.52
N LYS A 543 29.58 55.05 45.71
CA LYS A 543 29.82 54.79 44.30
C LYS A 543 30.86 53.68 44.10
N ALA A 544 31.89 53.63 44.95
CA ALA A 544 32.87 52.55 44.96
C ALA A 544 32.23 51.21 45.37
N ILE A 545 31.34 51.21 46.38
CA ILE A 545 30.58 50.03 46.79
C ILE A 545 29.70 49.52 45.64
N ASP A 546 28.92 50.40 45.01
CA ASP A 546 28.02 50.04 43.92
C ASP A 546 28.79 49.49 42.70
N ALA A 547 29.98 50.01 42.42
CA ALA A 547 30.85 49.51 41.36
C ALA A 547 31.37 48.10 41.66
N ALA A 548 31.78 47.82 42.91
CA ALA A 548 32.18 46.50 43.34
C ALA A 548 31.00 45.51 43.30
N GLN A 549 29.80 45.93 43.72
CA GLN A 549 28.57 45.12 43.63
C GLN A 549 28.30 44.69 42.18
N LYS A 550 28.42 45.62 41.24
CA LYS A 550 28.24 45.32 39.81
C LYS A 550 29.25 44.29 39.30
N ALA A 551 30.50 44.34 39.78
CA ALA A 551 31.50 43.33 39.42
C ALA A 551 31.18 41.96 40.03
N ILE A 552 30.73 41.91 41.29
CA ILE A 552 30.26 40.68 41.97
C ILE A 552 29.07 40.07 41.22
N ASP A 553 28.17 40.89 40.66
CA ASP A 553 27.01 40.40 39.93
C ASP A 553 27.35 39.64 38.65
N ALA A 554 28.50 39.91 38.05
CA ALA A 554 29.02 39.20 36.88
C ALA A 554 29.73 37.87 37.23
N VAL A 555 29.90 37.54 38.52
CA VAL A 555 30.54 36.30 38.97
C VAL A 555 29.56 35.12 38.88
N ALA A 556 29.93 34.09 38.12
CA ALA A 556 29.11 32.90 37.93
C ALA A 556 29.18 31.93 39.12
N ASN A 557 30.33 31.81 39.78
CA ASN A 557 30.53 30.88 40.89
C ASN A 557 29.79 31.36 42.16
N PRO A 558 28.77 30.64 42.63
CA PRO A 558 27.95 31.10 43.75
C PRO A 558 28.71 31.17 45.08
N ALA A 559 29.69 30.28 45.30
CA ALA A 559 30.47 30.28 46.53
C ALA A 559 31.41 31.48 46.59
N LYS A 560 32.15 31.75 45.50
CA LYS A 560 33.02 32.92 45.41
C LYS A 560 32.21 34.23 45.41
N LYS A 561 31.05 34.25 44.75
CA LYS A 561 30.13 35.38 44.78
C LYS A 561 29.67 35.70 46.22
N ALA A 562 29.31 34.68 47.00
CA ALA A 562 28.91 34.85 48.40
C ALA A 562 30.07 35.33 49.30
N GLU A 563 31.29 34.81 49.09
CA GLU A 563 32.49 35.28 49.79
C GLU A 563 32.72 36.78 49.53
N LEU A 564 32.75 37.18 48.26
CA LEU A 564 32.95 38.58 47.87
C LEU A 564 31.80 39.49 48.35
N GLN A 565 30.57 39.00 48.34
CA GLN A 565 29.42 39.73 48.88
C GLN A 565 29.58 39.97 50.38
N SER A 566 30.04 38.96 51.13
CA SER A 566 30.28 39.14 52.57
C SER A 566 31.35 40.19 52.86
N ASP A 567 32.39 40.28 52.03
CA ASP A 567 33.42 41.30 52.18
C ASP A 567 32.91 42.69 51.77
N LEU A 568 32.07 42.77 50.74
CA LEU A 568 31.40 44.03 50.36
C LEU A 568 30.44 44.52 51.46
N ASP A 569 29.67 43.62 52.08
CA ASP A 569 28.75 43.95 53.17
C ASP A 569 29.51 44.51 54.39
N LYS A 570 30.72 43.99 54.67
CA LYS A 570 31.61 44.56 55.69
C LYS A 570 32.04 45.98 55.32
N ALA A 571 32.43 46.22 54.07
CA ALA A 571 32.81 47.55 53.59
C ALA A 571 31.65 48.55 53.73
N GLN A 572 30.44 48.14 53.34
CA GLN A 572 29.22 48.93 53.49
C GLN A 572 28.95 49.25 54.97
N ALA A 573 29.03 48.26 55.86
CA ALA A 573 28.80 48.48 57.29
C ALA A 573 29.82 49.47 57.90
N GLN A 574 31.09 49.42 57.48
CA GLN A 574 32.09 50.39 57.92
C GLN A 574 31.84 51.79 57.37
N LEU A 575 31.40 51.90 56.11
CA LEU A 575 31.03 53.18 55.50
C LEU A 575 29.85 53.82 56.22
N ASP A 576 28.81 53.02 56.51
CA ASP A 576 27.63 53.46 57.26
C ASP A 576 28.01 53.90 58.69
N ALA A 577 28.88 53.15 59.36
CA ALA A 577 29.38 53.50 60.69
C ALA A 577 30.20 54.80 60.69
N ARG A 578 31.07 55.00 59.68
CA ARG A 578 31.83 56.25 59.51
C ARG A 578 30.90 57.44 59.28
N ASN A 579 29.93 57.30 58.39
CA ASN A 579 28.94 58.33 58.11
C ASN A 579 28.09 58.67 59.35
N ALA A 580 27.71 57.66 60.14
CA ALA A 580 26.99 57.84 61.40
C ALA A 580 27.84 58.56 62.46
N ALA A 581 29.13 58.20 62.58
CA ALA A 581 30.06 58.86 63.49
C ALA A 581 30.29 60.33 63.11
N GLU A 582 30.45 60.62 61.82
CA GLU A 582 30.55 62.01 61.32
C GLU A 582 29.26 62.82 61.57
N ALA A 583 28.09 62.18 61.42
CA ALA A 583 26.81 62.83 61.72
C ALA A 583 26.65 63.10 63.23
N ALA A 584 27.04 62.15 64.08
CA ALA A 584 27.03 62.32 65.53
C ALA A 584 28.01 63.41 65.99
N ASP A 585 29.21 63.45 65.40
CA ASP A 585 30.20 64.48 65.68
C ASP A 585 29.68 65.88 65.30
N LYS A 586 29.01 66.04 64.15
CA LYS A 586 28.35 67.31 63.81
C LYS A 586 27.32 67.75 64.85
N GLY A 587 26.53 66.80 65.38
CA GLY A 587 25.62 67.09 66.49
C GLY A 587 26.36 67.52 67.76
N GLN A 588 27.46 66.84 68.08
CA GLN A 588 28.31 67.15 69.22
C GLN A 588 28.99 68.52 69.07
N GLN A 589 29.42 68.90 67.85
CA GLN A 589 29.99 70.22 67.55
C GLN A 589 29.02 71.35 67.89
N VAL A 590 27.71 71.16 67.65
CA VAL A 590 26.67 72.15 68.01
C VAL A 590 26.54 72.29 69.53
N ILE A 591 26.54 71.17 70.26
CA ILE A 591 26.43 71.17 71.73
C ILE A 591 27.66 71.83 72.36
N ALA A 592 28.85 71.42 71.95
CA ALA A 592 30.11 71.99 72.41
C ALA A 592 30.18 73.47 72.09
N GLY A 593 29.85 73.87 70.85
CA GLY A 593 29.80 75.28 70.45
C GLY A 593 28.85 76.12 71.31
N PHE A 594 27.65 75.60 71.61
CA PHE A 594 26.70 76.29 72.49
C PHE A 594 27.26 76.49 73.91
N LEU A 595 27.83 75.46 74.52
CA LEU A 595 28.34 75.56 75.90
C LEU A 595 29.57 76.46 76.00
N VAL A 596 30.49 76.39 75.04
CA VAL A 596 31.64 77.30 74.96
C VAL A 596 31.15 78.75 74.85
N ASN A 597 30.19 79.01 73.97
CA ASN A 597 29.60 80.34 73.84
C ASN A 597 28.98 80.83 75.16
N GLN A 598 28.32 79.96 75.92
CA GLN A 598 27.68 80.31 77.20
C GLN A 598 28.65 80.73 78.31
N LEU A 599 29.95 80.47 78.20
CA LEU A 599 30.97 80.93 79.15
C LEU A 599 31.17 82.46 79.08
N TYR A 600 30.89 83.05 77.92
CA TYR A 600 31.19 84.44 77.59
C TYR A 600 29.97 85.37 77.69
N GLN A 601 30.23 86.65 77.90
CA GLN A 601 29.20 87.69 77.92
C GLN A 601 28.41 87.67 76.60
N ASN A 602 27.10 87.87 76.69
CA ASN A 602 26.17 87.79 75.56
C ASN A 602 26.22 86.49 74.75
N ASN A 603 26.77 85.41 75.32
CA ASN A 603 26.99 84.12 74.68
C ASN A 603 27.92 84.23 73.44
N ASP A 604 28.88 85.15 73.47
CA ASP A 604 29.77 85.40 72.35
C ASP A 604 31.25 85.46 72.80
N PRO A 605 32.07 84.47 72.43
CA PRO A 605 33.50 84.44 72.72
C PRO A 605 34.28 85.66 72.19
N SER A 606 33.76 86.37 71.19
CA SER A 606 34.40 87.58 70.67
C SER A 606 34.38 88.76 71.64
N THR A 607 33.54 88.71 72.68
CA THR A 607 33.51 89.74 73.74
C THR A 607 34.76 89.75 74.61
N ASP A 608 35.54 88.66 74.60
CA ASP A 608 36.73 88.44 75.44
C ASP A 608 36.48 88.69 76.94
N ALA A 609 35.23 88.50 77.37
CA ALA A 609 34.81 88.66 78.76
C ALA A 609 33.91 87.50 79.16
N ILE A 610 34.20 86.85 80.29
CA ILE A 610 33.39 85.76 80.84
C ILE A 610 32.26 86.30 81.73
N LYS A 611 31.13 85.59 81.78
CA LYS A 611 29.99 85.96 82.64
C LYS A 611 30.30 85.82 84.12
N ASP A 612 29.66 86.61 84.98
CA ASP A 612 29.85 86.52 86.44
C ASP A 612 29.59 85.12 87.00
N ILE A 613 28.63 84.40 86.41
CA ILE A 613 28.29 83.01 86.79
C ILE A 613 29.27 81.96 86.27
N THR A 614 30.17 82.33 85.35
CA THR A 614 31.19 81.42 84.82
C THR A 614 32.21 81.14 85.91
N ASN A 615 32.32 79.87 86.29
CA ASN A 615 33.25 79.34 87.29
C ASN A 615 33.97 78.11 86.73
N GLN A 616 34.85 77.50 87.52
CA GLN A 616 35.65 76.35 87.07
C GLN A 616 34.76 75.19 86.57
N ALA A 617 33.67 74.89 87.28
CA ALA A 617 32.76 73.82 86.90
C ALA A 617 32.08 74.07 85.54
N ALA A 618 31.79 75.32 85.18
CA ALA A 618 31.23 75.67 83.88
C ALA A 618 32.25 75.47 82.75
N ILE A 619 33.52 75.85 82.98
CA ILE A 619 34.61 75.67 82.01
C ILE A 619 34.91 74.18 81.82
N ASP A 620 35.02 73.42 82.91
CA ASP A 620 35.23 71.97 82.88
C ASP A 620 34.10 71.25 82.12
N ALA A 621 32.86 71.69 82.29
CA ALA A 621 31.71 71.15 81.56
C ALA A 621 31.79 71.41 80.05
N ALA A 622 32.22 72.61 79.63
CA ALA A 622 32.42 72.92 78.21
C ALA A 622 33.61 72.15 77.63
N GLN A 623 34.73 72.07 78.37
CA GLN A 623 35.92 71.31 78.00
C GLN A 623 35.58 69.84 77.71
N ALA A 624 34.83 69.21 78.62
CA ALA A 624 34.42 67.81 78.47
C ALA A 624 33.64 67.57 77.17
N GLN A 625 32.85 68.53 76.70
CA GLN A 625 32.09 68.40 75.44
C GLN A 625 32.95 68.63 74.20
N VAL A 626 33.97 69.49 74.28
CA VAL A 626 34.95 69.70 73.21
C VAL A 626 35.86 68.47 73.07
N ASP A 627 36.25 67.84 74.17
CA ASP A 627 37.11 66.64 74.16
C ASP A 627 36.48 65.46 73.43
N LEU A 628 35.14 65.34 73.48
CA LEU A 628 34.36 64.31 72.78
C LEU A 628 34.35 64.47 71.25
N LEU A 629 34.73 65.63 70.71
CA LEU A 629 34.72 65.87 69.28
C LEU A 629 35.80 65.07 68.55
N LEU A 630 35.48 64.64 67.33
CA LEU A 630 36.48 64.14 66.40
C LEU A 630 37.48 65.25 66.05
N PRO A 631 38.76 64.90 65.80
CA PRO A 631 39.76 65.87 65.37
C PRO A 631 39.29 66.65 64.14
N SER A 632 39.12 67.96 64.31
CA SER A 632 38.62 68.87 63.29
C SER A 632 39.07 70.29 63.60
N ALA A 633 39.03 71.17 62.59
CA ALA A 633 39.29 72.59 62.81
C ALA A 633 38.29 73.21 63.82
N VAL A 634 37.06 72.71 63.86
CA VAL A 634 36.03 73.12 64.83
C VAL A 634 36.44 72.74 66.24
N LYS A 635 36.91 71.50 66.48
CA LYS A 635 37.44 71.09 67.78
C LYS A 635 38.57 72.01 68.24
N THR A 636 39.53 72.29 67.34
CA THR A 636 40.66 73.18 67.65
C THR A 636 40.20 74.60 68.00
N ASP A 637 39.28 75.18 67.22
CA ASP A 637 38.73 76.51 67.50
C ASP A 637 38.00 76.57 68.85
N LEU A 638 37.13 75.60 69.13
CA LEU A 638 36.42 75.52 70.40
C LEU A 638 37.37 75.30 71.58
N GLN A 639 38.40 74.47 71.42
CA GLN A 639 39.42 74.25 72.45
C GLN A 639 40.15 75.55 72.81
N ASN A 640 40.52 76.35 71.82
CA ASN A 640 41.18 77.63 72.06
C ASN A 640 40.30 78.60 72.85
N LYS A 641 38.99 78.61 72.57
CA LYS A 641 38.02 79.42 73.32
C LYS A 641 37.87 78.94 74.76
N VAL A 642 37.83 77.63 75.02
CA VAL A 642 37.80 77.12 76.41
C VAL A 642 39.06 77.54 77.17
N ASN A 643 40.24 77.38 76.58
CA ASN A 643 41.51 77.82 77.17
C ASN A 643 41.48 79.32 77.49
N ARG A 644 40.95 80.14 76.57
CA ARG A 644 40.82 81.58 76.78
C ARG A 644 39.85 81.93 77.92
N ALA A 645 38.73 81.22 78.04
CA ALA A 645 37.81 81.40 79.16
C ALA A 645 38.48 81.06 80.51
N GLN A 646 39.34 80.04 80.54
CA GLN A 646 40.13 79.68 81.73
C GLN A 646 41.07 80.80 82.15
N GLU A 647 41.85 81.35 81.21
CA GLU A 647 42.73 82.48 81.47
C GLU A 647 41.99 83.68 82.08
N LEU A 648 40.80 83.99 81.56
CA LEU A 648 39.97 85.09 82.07
C LEU A 648 39.40 84.79 83.47
N LEU A 649 39.08 83.54 83.78
CA LEU A 649 38.61 83.15 85.12
C LEU A 649 39.73 83.25 86.16
N ASP A 650 40.92 82.78 85.81
CA ASP A 650 42.10 82.87 86.67
C ASP A 650 42.42 84.34 86.96
N ALA A 651 42.38 85.19 85.94
CA ALA A 651 42.56 86.63 86.09
C ALA A 651 41.49 87.28 87.00
N ARG A 652 40.22 86.89 86.86
CA ARG A 652 39.13 87.39 87.73
C ARG A 652 39.33 86.95 89.19
N ASN A 653 39.66 85.68 89.41
CA ASN A 653 39.88 85.15 90.75
C ASN A 653 41.07 85.83 91.43
N GLU A 654 42.15 86.08 90.69
CA GLU A 654 43.30 86.83 91.18
C GLU A 654 42.93 88.27 91.51
N ALA A 655 42.11 88.94 90.68
CA ALA A 655 41.61 90.29 90.98
C ALA A 655 40.76 90.34 92.26
N VAL A 656 39.91 89.33 92.50
CA VAL A 656 39.12 89.22 93.75
C VAL A 656 40.02 88.94 94.96
N ALA A 657 41.00 88.03 94.81
CA ALA A 657 41.97 87.75 95.86
C ALA A 657 42.81 88.99 96.19
N GLU A 658 43.17 89.77 95.18
CA GLU A 658 43.85 91.06 95.33
C GLU A 658 42.98 92.07 96.08
N GLN A 659 41.71 92.23 95.74
CA GLN A 659 40.80 93.09 96.51
C GLN A 659 40.69 92.66 97.98
N ALA A 660 40.64 91.35 98.25
CA ALA A 660 40.61 90.84 99.62
C ALA A 660 41.92 91.14 100.38
N ARG A 661 43.08 91.04 99.71
CA ARG A 661 44.38 91.43 100.28
C ARG A 661 44.43 92.93 100.58
N GLN A 662 43.95 93.77 99.66
CA GLN A 662 43.84 95.22 99.86
C GLN A 662 42.94 95.56 101.05
N ALA A 663 41.74 94.98 101.13
CA ALA A 663 40.82 95.21 102.23
C ALA A 663 41.38 94.72 103.58
N ALA A 664 42.08 93.58 103.61
CA ALA A 664 42.75 93.08 104.81
C ALA A 664 43.89 93.99 105.27
N ALA A 665 44.66 94.54 104.33
CA ALA A 665 45.70 95.53 104.63
C ALA A 665 45.09 96.83 105.17
N GLU A 666 44.04 97.35 104.53
CA GLU A 666 43.31 98.53 105.03
C GLU A 666 42.75 98.32 106.44
N ALA A 667 42.12 97.18 106.69
CA ALA A 667 41.58 96.85 108.01
C ALA A 667 42.69 96.75 109.06
N SER A 668 43.82 96.10 108.74
CA SER A 668 44.96 95.97 109.64
C SER A 668 45.58 97.32 109.99
N ILE A 669 45.67 98.25 109.03
CA ILE A 669 46.14 99.62 109.28
C ILE A 669 45.15 100.36 110.18
N LYS A 670 43.85 100.35 109.84
CA LYS A 670 42.79 101.00 110.64
C LYS A 670 42.79 100.50 112.08
N ASP A 671 43.06 99.22 112.31
CA ASP A 671 43.10 98.62 113.65
C ASP A 671 44.24 99.14 114.54
N LEU A 672 45.29 99.76 113.99
CA LEU A 672 46.36 100.39 114.77
C LEU A 672 45.92 101.70 115.46
N PHE A 673 44.83 102.33 114.99
CA PHE A 673 44.40 103.67 115.41
C PHE A 673 43.08 103.66 116.19
N ASN A 674 42.93 104.61 117.13
CA ASN A 674 41.68 104.76 117.89
C ASN A 674 40.51 105.08 116.95
N ASN A 675 39.34 104.49 117.20
CA ASN A 675 38.13 104.63 116.37
C ASN A 675 38.29 104.27 114.88
N SER A 676 39.35 103.54 114.51
CA SER A 676 39.66 103.17 113.12
C SER A 676 39.92 104.38 112.20
N ASP A 677 40.27 105.53 112.75
CA ASP A 677 40.67 106.74 112.00
C ASP A 677 42.19 106.77 111.82
N THR A 678 42.65 106.48 110.60
CA THR A 678 44.08 106.42 110.26
C THR A 678 44.79 107.78 110.30
N THR A 679 44.05 108.88 110.53
CA THR A 679 44.63 110.22 110.76
C THR A 679 44.66 110.61 112.24
N GLY A 680 44.12 109.77 113.12
CA GLY A 680 44.00 109.99 114.56
C GLY A 680 45.19 109.49 115.40
N THR A 681 44.96 109.26 116.70
CA THR A 681 45.98 108.74 117.62
C THR A 681 46.05 107.22 117.62
N ILE A 682 47.26 106.67 117.75
CA ILE A 682 47.51 105.22 117.84
C ILE A 682 46.90 104.67 119.14
N LYS A 683 46.37 103.44 119.13
CA LYS A 683 45.83 102.77 120.33
C LYS A 683 46.95 102.47 121.33
N ASP A 684 46.68 102.60 122.63
CA ASP A 684 47.64 102.26 123.69
C ASP A 684 48.08 100.78 123.68
N ALA A 685 47.25 99.90 123.08
CA ALA A 685 47.52 98.47 122.92
C ALA A 685 48.29 98.11 121.64
N THR A 686 48.62 99.08 120.77
CA THR A 686 49.40 98.85 119.55
C THR A 686 50.88 98.68 119.89
N ASP A 687 51.42 97.49 119.62
CA ASP A 687 52.85 97.17 119.81
C ASP A 687 53.56 96.90 118.47
N GLN A 688 54.86 96.64 118.51
CA GLN A 688 55.65 96.34 117.31
C GLN A 688 55.11 95.11 116.58
N LYS A 689 54.57 94.12 117.30
CA LYS A 689 54.00 92.91 116.70
C LYS A 689 52.73 93.23 115.90
N ALA A 690 51.90 94.15 116.37
CA ALA A 690 50.74 94.65 115.64
C ALA A 690 51.14 95.41 114.37
N ILE A 691 52.21 96.22 114.43
CA ILE A 691 52.77 96.94 113.28
C ILE A 691 53.34 95.96 112.24
N ASP A 692 54.14 94.98 112.66
CA ASP A 692 54.72 93.96 111.77
C ASP A 692 53.63 93.11 111.10
N ALA A 693 52.53 92.83 111.81
CA ALA A 693 51.37 92.12 111.25
C ALA A 693 50.66 92.95 110.16
N ALA A 694 50.47 94.26 110.38
CA ALA A 694 49.92 95.15 109.36
C ALA A 694 50.84 95.24 108.14
N GLN A 695 52.16 95.41 108.34
CA GLN A 695 53.14 95.43 107.24
C GLN A 695 53.08 94.15 106.40
N LYS A 696 52.96 92.98 107.03
CA LYS A 696 52.84 91.71 106.32
C LYS A 696 51.60 91.64 105.43
N THR A 697 50.48 92.24 105.87
CA THR A 697 49.26 92.31 105.03
C THR A 697 49.43 93.25 103.84
N ILE A 698 50.14 94.38 104.01
CA ILE A 698 50.52 95.30 102.93
C ILE A 698 51.45 94.59 101.94
N ASP A 699 52.46 93.87 102.44
CA ASP A 699 53.42 93.15 101.60
C ASP A 699 52.75 92.09 100.71
N ALA A 700 51.62 91.54 101.14
CA ALA A 700 50.83 90.60 100.35
C ALA A 700 50.03 91.25 99.22
N VAL A 701 49.70 92.56 99.32
CA VAL A 701 49.05 93.34 98.24
C VAL A 701 49.98 93.36 97.02
N THR A 702 49.41 93.02 95.86
CA THR A 702 50.16 92.97 94.60
C THR A 702 49.89 94.13 93.67
N ASP A 703 48.78 94.86 93.84
CA ASP A 703 48.55 96.12 93.15
C ASP A 703 49.57 97.15 93.66
N PRO A 704 50.51 97.61 92.80
CA PRO A 704 51.57 98.51 93.23
C PRO A 704 51.04 99.89 93.64
N THR A 705 49.90 100.32 93.06
CA THR A 705 49.29 101.61 93.36
C THR A 705 48.65 101.56 94.74
N LYS A 706 47.86 100.51 95.01
CA LYS A 706 47.20 100.39 96.31
C LYS A 706 48.18 100.11 97.43
N LYS A 707 49.20 99.29 97.17
CA LYS A 707 50.27 98.99 98.13
C LYS A 707 51.07 100.23 98.56
N ALA A 708 51.22 101.23 97.68
CA ALA A 708 51.93 102.46 98.00
C ALA A 708 51.08 103.48 98.79
N GLU A 709 49.75 103.36 98.70
CA GLU A 709 48.79 104.19 99.47
C GLU A 709 48.67 103.71 100.92
N LEU A 710 48.70 102.39 101.11
CA LEU A 710 48.66 101.68 102.39
C LEU A 710 49.99 101.81 103.15
#